data_AF-A0A521YHM9-F1
#
_entry.id   AF-A0A521YHM9-F1
#
_cell.length_a   1.000
_cell.length_b   1.000
_cell.length_c   1.000
_cell.angle_alpha   90.00
_cell.angle_beta   90.00
_cell.angle_gamma   90.00
#
_symmetry.space_group_name_H-M   'P 1'
#
loop_
_entity.id
_entity.type
_entity.pdbx_description
1 polymer ?
#
loop_
_entity_poly.entity_id
_entity_poly.type
_entity_poly.pdbx_seq_one_letter_code
_entity_poly.pdbx_strand_id
1 'polypeptide(L)'
;MEQRAAIALTVNGEPREFRGRADTPLLWVLRDAFGLKGTKYGCGAGDCGSCVVLVQGEPRHSCTLPILEAAGKNVLTIEALAREPQQPLIQAWIAEQVPQCGYCQPAQLLTASWLLKRHPQPSDAQIDDAMSYVLCRCGSYPRIRRAIHRAAAWALDAPRQGTQALGALPAAAGAGGGVMLNPWLRVNRDRSLTLMVDRSEMGQGVITGLAMLVAEEMEIGLDRLRIEFAPAAPEYANALIGEQATGGSTSIRAAWDSLREAAAAARERLIAAAAERWDVKRAECVAEAGEVVHHCSGRRAPYAALATAAAAGRAPRGVKPKRAREFRLIGRSVPRIEVPDLALGRAVFALDVTRPSPLDAVLARSPSFGGRVASFDASRALRVPGVVKVLEVGGAVAVVAEDVPAALAGRDALEVSWDLSGACALDSDAIRARLAAALERRGASARRRGSIERALRSAKHVVEARYETPYLAHATMEPMNCIAEVTDDACDIWVGMQSQQGAQACAMEITGLPRERVRVHTTYSGGGFGRRLETDYVAEAVRLAKMLHRAVRVLWTRADDLRHDFYRPASLTAFRAGLDARGGLSAWLQRIAGPELALGEVEIPYAIPNLSVVRIKEDPGVPTGYWRSVGASQNAFSIECFVDELAHAAGKDPLAFRLALLAHEPRHRAVLELAAERAGWHDKLAKGRGRGIAVYRSYGSWVAQVAEVSAGDGGAWRVERMVCAADCGTVVNPDAVCAQMEGAVVFGLSAALHGEITLREGAVVQSGFEDYPILRMRDTPEIEAHLVPSHAHPGGVGEPGVPPVAPAVANALFAATGRRVRRLPLQHQ
;
A
#
# COMPACT_ATOMS: atom_id res chain seq x y z
N MET A 1 27.56 28.85 24.85
CA MET A 1 27.39 28.34 23.47
C MET A 1 28.76 28.34 22.81
N GLU A 2 29.46 27.21 22.77
CA GLU A 2 30.61 27.09 21.88
C GLU A 2 30.14 27.28 20.44
N GLN A 3 30.83 28.16 19.71
CA GLN A 3 30.57 28.43 18.31
C GLN A 3 31.00 27.19 17.51
N ARG A 4 30.06 26.27 17.24
CA ARG A 4 30.35 25.09 16.42
C ARG A 4 30.81 25.53 15.03
N ALA A 5 31.92 24.95 14.56
CA ALA A 5 32.48 25.26 13.24
C ALA A 5 31.43 24.98 12.15
N ALA A 6 31.36 25.88 11.15
CA ALA A 6 30.47 25.68 10.02
C ALA A 6 31.01 24.56 9.12
N ILE A 7 30.15 23.62 8.77
CA ILE A 7 30.45 22.56 7.81
C ILE A 7 29.89 23.00 6.45
N ALA A 8 30.78 23.36 5.53
CA ALA A 8 30.42 23.81 4.20
C ALA A 8 30.30 22.63 3.22
N LEU A 9 29.31 22.69 2.35
CA LEU A 9 29.08 21.74 1.25
C LEU A 9 28.33 22.44 0.11
N THR A 10 28.33 21.83 -1.07
CA THR A 10 27.51 22.32 -2.19
C THR A 10 26.34 21.37 -2.38
N VAL A 11 25.11 21.86 -2.23
CA VAL A 11 23.90 21.06 -2.40
C VAL A 11 23.11 21.58 -3.59
N ASN A 12 22.86 20.74 -4.59
CA ASN A 12 22.15 21.10 -5.81
C ASN A 12 22.75 22.31 -6.54
N GLY A 13 24.10 22.42 -6.52
CA GLY A 13 24.86 23.51 -7.11
C GLY A 13 24.91 24.79 -6.27
N GLU A 14 24.27 24.83 -5.11
CA GLU A 14 24.26 25.99 -4.21
C GLU A 14 25.15 25.74 -2.98
N PRO A 15 26.01 26.69 -2.58
CA PRO A 15 26.76 26.58 -1.34
C PRO A 15 25.79 26.61 -0.14
N ARG A 16 26.00 25.71 0.80
CA ARG A 16 25.24 25.60 2.05
C ARG A 16 26.21 25.45 3.22
N GLU A 17 25.82 25.98 4.37
CA GLU A 17 26.53 25.79 5.64
C GLU A 17 25.60 25.14 6.66
N PHE A 18 26.11 24.12 7.35
CA PHE A 18 25.45 23.52 8.51
C PHE A 18 26.23 23.83 9.78
N ARG A 19 25.52 24.26 10.84
CA ARG A 19 26.09 24.51 12.17
C ARG A 19 25.42 23.57 13.16
N GLY A 20 26.04 22.42 13.38
CA GLY A 20 25.51 21.36 14.26
C GLY A 20 26.60 20.34 14.58
N ARG A 21 26.21 19.14 15.02
CA ARG A 21 27.18 18.09 15.33
C ARG A 21 27.77 17.51 14.04
N ALA A 22 29.07 17.28 14.02
CA ALA A 22 29.79 16.78 12.85
C ALA A 22 29.39 15.35 12.44
N ASP A 23 28.88 14.57 13.39
CA ASP A 23 28.39 13.21 13.21
C ASP A 23 26.91 13.14 12.80
N THR A 24 26.21 14.28 12.66
CA THR A 24 24.81 14.32 12.22
C THR A 24 24.68 13.66 10.84
N PRO A 25 23.80 12.66 10.65
CA PRO A 25 23.59 12.07 9.34
C PRO A 25 23.13 13.11 8.31
N LEU A 26 23.72 13.07 7.10
CA LEU A 26 23.42 13.97 6.00
C LEU A 26 21.91 14.03 5.69
N LEU A 27 21.19 12.92 5.87
CA LEU A 27 19.73 12.85 5.71
C LEU A 27 19.00 13.95 6.48
N TRP A 28 19.30 14.10 7.77
CA TRP A 28 18.60 15.05 8.65
C TRP A 28 19.02 16.48 8.34
N VAL A 29 20.28 16.70 7.96
CA VAL A 29 20.74 18.02 7.50
C VAL A 29 20.00 18.45 6.23
N LEU A 30 19.93 17.59 5.21
CA LEU A 30 19.20 17.87 3.97
C LEU A 30 17.74 18.19 4.23
N ARG A 31 17.07 17.33 5.01
CA ARG A 31 15.63 17.44 5.25
C ARG A 31 15.30 18.60 6.17
N ASP A 32 15.88 18.65 7.36
CA ASP A 32 15.40 19.48 8.45
C ASP A 32 16.16 20.81 8.54
N ALA A 33 17.45 20.85 8.20
CA ALA A 33 18.20 22.11 8.14
C ALA A 33 18.04 22.85 6.80
N PHE A 34 18.02 22.13 5.67
CA PHE A 34 17.96 22.75 4.34
C PHE A 34 16.57 22.69 3.67
N GLY A 35 15.59 22.02 4.28
CA GLY A 35 14.22 21.94 3.75
C GLY A 35 14.08 21.07 2.49
N LEU A 36 15.09 20.27 2.14
CA LEU A 36 15.08 19.37 0.97
C LEU A 36 14.46 18.03 1.38
N LYS A 37 13.12 17.99 1.37
CA LYS A 37 12.31 16.87 1.87
C LYS A 37 12.19 15.70 0.90
N GLY A 38 12.71 15.79 -0.33
CA GLY A 38 12.60 14.73 -1.33
C GLY A 38 13.32 13.44 -0.95
N THR A 39 14.46 13.56 -0.25
CA THR A 39 15.19 12.42 0.33
C THR A 39 14.45 11.89 1.57
N LYS A 40 14.21 10.57 1.67
CA LYS A 40 13.29 10.00 2.68
C LYS A 40 13.99 9.14 3.75
N TYR A 41 13.42 9.09 4.95
CA TYR A 41 13.82 8.17 6.03
C TYR A 41 13.04 6.85 5.92
N GLY A 42 13.72 5.71 5.78
CA GLY A 42 13.05 4.40 5.67
C GLY A 42 13.49 3.36 6.68
N CYS A 43 14.81 3.17 6.85
CA CYS A 43 15.39 2.24 7.83
C CYS A 43 16.39 2.89 8.79
N GLY A 44 17.10 3.93 8.35
CA GLY A 44 18.20 4.52 9.13
C GLY A 44 19.51 3.71 9.08
N ALA A 45 19.49 2.45 8.62
CA ALA A 45 20.63 1.54 8.60
C ALA A 45 21.36 1.43 7.25
N GLY A 46 20.76 1.96 6.17
CA GLY A 46 21.29 1.84 4.80
C GLY A 46 20.59 0.76 3.96
N ASP A 47 19.91 -0.20 4.57
CA ASP A 47 19.39 -1.39 3.87
C ASP A 47 18.32 -1.11 2.81
N CYS A 48 17.50 -0.07 3.03
CA CYS A 48 16.31 0.20 2.23
C CYS A 48 16.57 1.13 1.03
N GLY A 49 17.64 1.91 1.04
CA GLY A 49 17.96 2.86 -0.03
C GLY A 49 17.04 4.09 -0.22
N SER A 50 15.94 4.26 0.53
CA SER A 50 15.04 5.44 0.36
C SER A 50 15.71 6.80 0.60
N CYS A 51 16.87 6.82 1.26
CA CYS A 51 17.65 8.01 1.58
C CYS A 51 18.77 8.32 0.56
N VAL A 52 18.85 7.57 -0.55
CA VAL A 52 19.94 7.72 -1.52
C VAL A 52 19.97 9.13 -2.11
N VAL A 53 21.17 9.71 -2.10
CA VAL A 53 21.56 10.95 -2.79
C VAL A 53 22.85 10.71 -3.56
N LEU A 54 23.20 11.60 -4.48
CA LEU A 54 24.49 11.52 -5.16
C LEU A 54 25.52 12.41 -4.45
N VAL A 55 26.59 11.83 -3.93
CA VAL A 55 27.71 12.56 -3.32
C VAL A 55 28.93 12.40 -4.21
N GLN A 56 29.46 13.51 -4.74
CA GLN A 56 30.48 13.49 -5.80
C GLN A 56 30.08 12.62 -6.99
N GLY A 57 28.78 12.64 -7.33
CA GLY A 57 28.24 11.85 -8.44
C GLY A 57 28.01 10.38 -8.13
N GLU A 58 28.31 9.87 -6.92
CA GLU A 58 28.04 8.47 -6.54
C GLU A 58 26.83 8.32 -5.61
N PRO A 59 25.98 7.29 -5.79
CA PRO A 59 24.89 6.97 -4.87
C PRO A 59 25.44 6.66 -3.48
N ARG A 60 24.90 7.34 -2.47
CA ARG A 60 25.25 7.12 -1.06
C ARG A 60 23.98 7.17 -0.20
N HIS A 61 23.91 6.29 0.79
CA HIS A 61 22.88 6.35 1.84
C HIS A 61 23.12 7.55 2.75
N SER A 62 22.31 8.61 2.62
CA SER A 62 22.48 9.80 3.44
C SER A 62 22.12 9.58 4.92
N CYS A 63 21.40 8.50 5.25
CA CYS A 63 21.02 8.18 6.63
C CYS A 63 22.17 7.63 7.50
N THR A 64 23.21 7.08 6.88
CA THR A 64 24.40 6.55 7.58
C THR A 64 25.66 7.36 7.29
N LEU A 65 25.60 8.36 6.40
CA LEU A 65 26.73 9.22 6.06
C LEU A 65 26.78 10.45 6.99
N PRO A 66 27.80 10.60 7.85
CA PRO A 66 27.99 11.82 8.64
C PRO A 66 28.19 13.05 7.75
N ILE A 67 27.63 14.20 8.16
CA ILE A 67 27.77 15.46 7.43
C ILE A 67 29.23 15.89 7.26
N LEU A 68 30.10 15.59 8.24
CA LEU A 68 31.53 15.89 8.15
C LEU A 68 32.19 15.17 6.96
N GLU A 69 31.79 13.94 6.65
CA GLU A 69 32.30 13.22 5.48
C GLU A 69 31.79 13.79 4.16
N ALA A 70 30.70 14.55 4.18
CA ALA A 70 30.18 15.29 3.04
C ALA A 70 30.77 16.71 2.91
N ALA A 71 31.62 17.14 3.86
CA ALA A 71 32.23 18.46 3.84
C ALA A 71 33.04 18.70 2.56
N GLY A 72 32.86 19.87 1.94
CA GLY A 72 33.48 20.26 0.68
C GLY A 72 33.02 19.47 -0.54
N LYS A 73 32.07 18.53 -0.40
CA LYS A 73 31.59 17.70 -1.50
C LYS A 73 30.33 18.28 -2.15
N ASN A 74 30.12 17.91 -3.41
CA ASN A 74 28.88 18.14 -4.14
C ASN A 74 27.85 17.07 -3.76
N VAL A 75 26.69 17.49 -3.28
CA VAL A 75 25.53 16.64 -2.98
C VAL A 75 24.40 17.01 -3.93
N LEU A 76 23.83 16.01 -4.60
CA LEU A 76 22.71 16.19 -5.51
C LEU A 76 21.52 15.34 -5.02
N THR A 77 20.38 16.01 -4.86
CA THR A 77 19.11 15.44 -4.40
C THR A 77 18.06 15.46 -5.53
N ILE A 78 16.89 14.88 -5.30
CA ILE A 78 15.82 14.80 -6.30
C ILE A 78 15.34 16.20 -6.75
N GLU A 79 15.40 17.18 -5.85
CA GLU A 79 15.01 18.57 -6.12
C GLU A 79 15.86 19.20 -7.23
N ALA A 80 17.12 18.77 -7.41
CA ALA A 80 17.92 19.20 -8.56
C ALA A 80 17.37 18.63 -9.87
N LEU A 81 17.06 17.33 -9.93
CA LEU A 81 16.50 16.70 -11.14
C LEU A 81 15.12 17.28 -11.46
N ALA A 82 14.35 17.64 -10.43
CA ALA A 82 13.02 18.24 -10.59
C ALA A 82 13.04 19.65 -11.20
N ARG A 83 14.20 20.30 -11.33
CA ARG A 83 14.36 21.59 -12.06
C ARG A 83 14.20 21.42 -13.56
N GLU A 84 14.47 20.23 -14.10
CA GLU A 84 14.36 19.90 -15.52
C GLU A 84 13.37 18.75 -15.76
N PRO A 85 12.07 18.94 -15.46
CA PRO A 85 11.08 17.86 -15.50
C PRO A 85 10.89 17.27 -16.91
N GLN A 86 11.32 17.96 -17.96
CA GLN A 86 11.21 17.52 -19.35
C GLN A 86 12.31 16.56 -19.78
N GLN A 87 13.32 16.28 -18.93
CA GLN A 87 14.38 15.34 -19.28
C GLN A 87 13.82 13.92 -19.55
N PRO A 88 14.41 13.16 -20.50
CA PRO A 88 13.89 11.86 -20.92
C PRO A 88 13.62 10.88 -19.78
N LEU A 89 14.48 10.85 -18.75
CA LEU A 89 14.30 9.97 -17.60
C LEU A 89 13.01 10.25 -16.82
N ILE A 90 12.73 11.52 -16.50
CA ILE A 90 11.51 11.90 -15.76
C ILE A 90 10.28 11.61 -16.60
N GLN A 91 10.31 11.98 -17.89
CA GLN A 91 9.20 11.73 -18.80
C GLN A 91 8.94 10.23 -18.97
N ALA A 92 9.98 9.39 -18.98
CA ALA A 92 9.83 7.94 -19.08
C ALA A 92 9.24 7.36 -17.80
N TRP A 93 9.65 7.86 -16.63
CA TRP A 93 9.09 7.49 -15.33
C TRP A 93 7.59 7.80 -15.22
N ILE A 94 7.19 8.97 -15.75
CA ILE A 94 5.79 9.39 -15.83
C ILE A 94 5.05 8.54 -16.87
N ALA A 95 5.59 8.34 -18.07
CA ALA A 95 4.95 7.58 -19.14
C ALA A 95 4.70 6.11 -18.75
N GLU A 96 5.64 5.49 -18.03
CA GLU A 96 5.49 4.12 -17.51
C GLU A 96 4.69 4.04 -16.20
N GLN A 97 4.23 5.19 -15.68
CA GLN A 97 3.39 5.28 -14.48
C GLN A 97 4.03 4.58 -13.27
N VAL A 98 5.36 4.72 -13.12
CA VAL A 98 6.15 3.93 -12.17
C VAL A 98 5.71 4.08 -10.70
N PRO A 99 5.48 5.30 -10.17
CA PRO A 99 5.21 5.47 -8.74
C PRO A 99 3.91 4.80 -8.28
N GLN A 100 3.98 3.91 -7.30
CA GLN A 100 2.83 3.62 -6.43
C GLN A 100 2.80 4.61 -5.27
N CYS A 101 3.25 4.26 -4.06
CA CYS A 101 3.18 5.19 -2.92
C CYS A 101 4.12 6.38 -3.02
N GLY A 102 5.06 6.38 -3.98
CA GLY A 102 6.02 7.45 -4.20
C GLY A 102 7.23 7.48 -3.26
N TYR A 103 7.15 6.85 -2.08
CA TYR A 103 8.15 7.06 -1.01
C TYR A 103 9.61 6.74 -1.40
N CYS A 104 9.83 5.64 -2.12
CA CYS A 104 11.17 5.23 -2.59
C CYS A 104 11.56 5.83 -3.96
N GLN A 105 10.65 6.50 -4.65
CA GLN A 105 10.83 6.89 -6.05
C GLN A 105 11.89 7.98 -6.27
N PRO A 106 12.02 9.00 -5.40
CA PRO A 106 13.13 9.95 -5.48
C PRO A 106 14.51 9.29 -5.54
N ALA A 107 14.75 8.30 -4.66
CA ALA A 107 16.00 7.56 -4.60
C ALA A 107 16.21 6.68 -5.85
N GLN A 108 15.15 6.01 -6.34
CA GLN A 108 15.22 5.22 -7.57
C GLN A 108 15.55 6.09 -8.78
N LEU A 109 14.93 7.26 -8.91
CA LEU A 109 15.13 8.16 -10.04
C LEU A 109 16.54 8.78 -10.04
N LEU A 110 17.08 9.11 -8.86
CA LEU A 110 18.49 9.51 -8.71
C LEU A 110 19.45 8.39 -9.09
N THR A 111 19.18 7.16 -8.65
CA THR A 111 20.00 5.99 -8.96
C THR A 111 19.95 5.67 -10.46
N ALA A 112 18.78 5.81 -11.09
CA ALA A 112 18.62 5.63 -12.53
C ALA A 112 19.36 6.72 -13.33
N SER A 113 19.36 7.97 -12.86
CA SER A 113 20.16 9.04 -13.47
C SER A 113 21.66 8.75 -13.40
N TRP A 114 22.15 8.23 -12.26
CA TRP A 114 23.53 7.77 -12.11
C TRP A 114 23.85 6.63 -13.08
N LEU A 115 22.96 5.63 -13.17
CA LEU A 115 23.13 4.46 -14.04
C LEU A 115 23.24 4.90 -15.50
N LEU A 116 22.30 5.69 -16.00
CA LEU A 116 22.23 6.09 -17.41
C LEU A 116 23.40 6.99 -17.84
N LYS A 117 23.99 7.75 -16.91
CA LYS A 117 25.23 8.51 -17.19
C LYS A 117 26.43 7.60 -17.44
N ARG A 118 26.46 6.42 -16.84
CA ARG A 118 27.56 5.43 -16.97
C ARG A 118 27.30 4.42 -18.08
N HIS A 119 26.04 4.04 -18.23
CA HIS A 119 25.56 3.06 -19.18
C HIS A 119 24.35 3.66 -19.92
N PRO A 120 24.57 4.40 -21.02
CA PRO A 120 23.49 5.03 -21.77
C PRO A 120 22.47 4.06 -22.35
N GLN A 121 22.86 2.79 -22.53
CA GLN A 121 22.00 1.66 -22.91
C GLN A 121 22.24 0.50 -21.94
N PRO A 122 21.67 0.53 -20.73
CA PRO A 122 21.97 -0.47 -19.72
C PRO A 122 21.27 -1.79 -20.03
N SER A 123 21.94 -2.92 -19.78
CA SER A 123 21.30 -4.25 -19.82
C SER A 123 20.39 -4.47 -18.60
N ASP A 124 19.54 -5.49 -18.67
CA ASP A 124 18.68 -5.86 -17.54
C ASP A 124 19.47 -6.21 -16.28
N ALA A 125 20.61 -6.88 -16.42
CA ALA A 125 21.49 -7.19 -15.30
C ALA A 125 22.08 -5.92 -14.65
N GLN A 126 22.50 -4.93 -15.47
CA GLN A 126 23.00 -3.66 -14.96
C GLN A 126 21.92 -2.85 -14.23
N ILE A 127 20.68 -2.87 -14.76
CA ILE A 127 19.54 -2.28 -14.09
C ILE A 127 19.28 -2.99 -12.75
N ASP A 128 19.29 -4.32 -12.73
CA ASP A 128 19.04 -5.11 -11.52
C ASP A 128 20.06 -4.85 -10.43
N ASP A 129 21.34 -4.78 -10.78
CA ASP A 129 22.40 -4.47 -9.82
C ASP A 129 22.25 -3.05 -9.26
N ALA A 130 22.01 -2.06 -10.12
CA ALA A 130 21.86 -0.67 -9.69
C ALA A 130 20.60 -0.46 -8.83
N MET A 131 19.45 -1.00 -9.24
CA MET A 131 18.17 -0.73 -8.59
C MET A 131 17.93 -1.61 -7.35
N SER A 132 18.61 -2.75 -7.22
CA SER A 132 18.53 -3.58 -6.00
C SER A 132 19.04 -2.86 -4.74
N TYR A 133 19.76 -1.75 -4.92
CA TYR A 133 20.21 -0.83 -3.89
C TYR A 133 19.08 -0.06 -3.20
N VAL A 134 17.90 0.02 -3.83
CA VAL A 134 16.73 0.74 -3.31
C VAL A 134 15.50 -0.17 -3.30
N LEU A 135 14.91 -0.36 -2.11
CA LEU A 135 13.77 -1.23 -1.90
C LEU A 135 12.45 -0.55 -2.28
N CYS A 136 11.48 -1.35 -2.74
CA CYS A 136 10.13 -0.90 -3.06
C CYS A 136 9.10 -1.92 -2.60
N ARG A 137 8.46 -1.66 -1.45
CA ARG A 137 7.40 -2.55 -0.92
C ARG A 137 6.12 -2.57 -1.76
N CYS A 138 5.86 -1.51 -2.53
CA CYS A 138 4.72 -1.47 -3.46
C CYS A 138 4.93 -2.32 -4.72
N GLY A 139 6.17 -2.68 -5.05
CA GLY A 139 6.48 -3.58 -6.15
C GLY A 139 6.47 -2.95 -7.56
N SER A 140 6.92 -1.70 -7.70
CA SER A 140 6.99 -1.02 -9.02
C SER A 140 8.14 -1.48 -9.93
N TYR A 141 8.88 -2.54 -9.58
CA TYR A 141 10.11 -2.94 -10.26
C TYR A 141 9.97 -3.19 -11.77
N PRO A 142 8.92 -3.89 -12.27
CA PRO A 142 8.75 -4.07 -13.71
C PRO A 142 8.66 -2.74 -14.46
N ARG A 143 7.98 -1.75 -13.87
CA ARG A 143 7.80 -0.41 -14.45
C ARG A 143 9.09 0.40 -14.42
N ILE A 144 9.88 0.29 -13.35
CA ILE A 144 11.22 0.91 -13.24
C ILE A 144 12.10 0.43 -14.39
N ARG A 145 12.16 -0.88 -14.63
CA ARG A 145 12.95 -1.46 -15.74
C ARG A 145 12.53 -0.89 -17.09
N ARG A 146 11.23 -0.89 -17.39
CA ARG A 146 10.68 -0.33 -18.64
C ARG A 146 10.99 1.16 -18.77
N ALA A 147 10.90 1.94 -17.68
CA ALA A 147 11.18 3.37 -17.70
C ALA A 147 12.65 3.67 -18.00
N ILE A 148 13.59 2.88 -17.45
CA ILE A 148 15.02 3.05 -17.71
C ILE A 148 15.34 2.73 -19.18
N HIS A 149 14.81 1.62 -19.73
CA HIS A 149 14.97 1.29 -21.15
C HIS A 149 14.36 2.36 -22.06
N ARG A 150 13.16 2.85 -21.73
CA ARG A 150 12.51 3.93 -22.47
C ARG A 150 13.32 5.23 -22.44
N ALA A 151 13.86 5.59 -21.28
CA ALA A 151 14.71 6.77 -21.14
C ALA A 151 15.99 6.67 -21.96
N ALA A 152 16.63 5.50 -21.97
CA ALA A 152 17.80 5.19 -22.80
C ALA A 152 17.49 5.33 -24.30
N ALA A 153 16.36 4.79 -24.75
CA ALA A 153 15.91 4.90 -26.14
C ALA A 153 15.65 6.36 -26.55
N TRP A 154 14.88 7.10 -25.75
CA TRP A 154 14.54 8.51 -26.04
C TRP A 154 15.75 9.44 -26.06
N ALA A 155 16.82 9.12 -25.34
CA ALA A 155 18.04 9.90 -25.38
C ALA A 155 18.80 9.78 -26.71
N LEU A 156 18.58 8.70 -27.49
CA LEU A 156 19.27 8.43 -28.76
C LEU A 156 18.59 9.09 -29.97
N ASP A 157 17.28 9.32 -29.91
CA ASP A 157 16.44 9.72 -31.06
C ASP A 157 16.26 11.25 -31.26
N ALA A 158 17.14 12.11 -30.74
CA ALA A 158 16.93 13.57 -30.86
C ALA A 158 17.19 14.08 -32.30
N PRO A 159 16.16 14.64 -33.00
CA PRO A 159 15.71 16.00 -32.71
C PRO A 159 14.17 16.18 -32.55
N ARG A 160 13.82 16.87 -31.45
CA ARG A 160 12.57 17.60 -31.13
C ARG A 160 11.28 17.06 -31.77
N GLN A 161 10.83 15.88 -31.37
CA GLN A 161 9.38 15.67 -31.32
C GLN A 161 8.85 16.46 -30.12
N GLY A 162 7.84 17.30 -30.37
CA GLY A 162 7.14 18.03 -29.33
C GLY A 162 6.54 17.03 -28.35
N THR A 163 7.24 16.80 -27.23
CA THR A 163 6.63 16.23 -26.06
C THR A 163 5.47 17.17 -25.72
N GLN A 164 4.23 16.73 -25.95
CA GLN A 164 3.10 17.36 -25.30
C GLN A 164 3.43 17.32 -23.82
N ALA A 165 3.83 18.46 -23.29
CA ALA A 165 4.06 18.62 -21.88
C ALA A 165 2.76 18.19 -21.21
N LEU A 166 2.80 17.07 -20.49
CA LEU A 166 1.84 16.86 -19.41
C LEU A 166 2.13 18.02 -18.45
N GLY A 167 1.34 19.09 -18.59
CA GLY A 167 1.44 20.26 -17.75
C GLY A 167 1.41 19.80 -16.30
N ALA A 168 2.29 20.36 -15.47
CA ALA A 168 2.18 20.16 -14.04
C ALA A 168 0.75 20.54 -13.63
N LEU A 169 0.03 19.60 -13.02
CA LEU A 169 -1.23 19.95 -12.40
C LEU A 169 -0.94 21.02 -11.34
N PRO A 170 -1.80 22.05 -11.22
CA PRO A 170 -1.55 23.13 -10.27
C PRO A 170 -1.33 22.54 -8.89
N ALA A 171 -0.19 22.87 -8.28
CA ALA A 171 0.13 22.49 -6.92
C ALA A 171 -1.07 22.76 -6.01
N ALA A 172 -1.36 21.83 -5.11
CA ALA A 172 -2.32 22.04 -4.03
C ALA A 172 -1.77 23.14 -3.10
N ALA A 173 -2.03 24.40 -3.46
CA ALA A 173 -1.65 25.56 -2.68
C ALA A 173 -2.80 26.57 -2.69
N GLY A 174 -3.40 26.74 -1.51
CA GLY A 174 -4.32 27.82 -1.18
C GLY A 174 -5.77 27.38 -1.08
N ALA A 175 -6.46 27.87 -0.04
CA ALA A 175 -7.91 27.93 0.05
C ALA A 175 -8.44 28.74 -1.14
N GLY A 176 -8.56 28.07 -2.29
CA GLY A 176 -9.09 28.67 -3.50
C GLY A 176 -10.53 29.08 -3.22
N GLY A 177 -10.76 30.39 -3.12
CA GLY A 177 -12.11 30.94 -3.03
C GLY A 177 -12.99 30.31 -4.13
N GLY A 178 -14.18 29.88 -3.74
CA GLY A 178 -15.06 29.11 -4.59
C GLY A 178 -16.37 28.79 -3.88
N VAL A 179 -17.22 28.01 -4.53
CA VAL A 179 -18.52 27.61 -4.00
C VAL A 179 -18.59 26.10 -3.93
N MET A 180 -18.87 25.56 -2.74
CA MET A 180 -19.16 24.15 -2.56
C MET A 180 -20.52 23.83 -3.19
N LEU A 181 -20.55 22.92 -4.16
CA LEU A 181 -21.80 22.38 -4.69
C LEU A 181 -22.33 21.25 -3.82
N ASN A 182 -21.44 20.47 -3.22
CA ASN A 182 -21.71 19.43 -2.23
C ASN A 182 -20.41 19.18 -1.44
N PRO A 183 -20.36 18.29 -0.43
CA PRO A 183 -19.15 18.05 0.35
C PRO A 183 -17.91 17.69 -0.48
N TRP A 184 -18.06 17.00 -1.61
CA TRP A 184 -16.92 16.56 -2.44
C TRP A 184 -16.46 17.59 -3.48
N LEU A 185 -17.34 18.48 -3.94
CA LEU A 185 -17.12 19.28 -5.14
C LEU A 185 -17.17 20.78 -4.88
N ARG A 186 -16.03 21.45 -5.10
CA ARG A 186 -15.91 22.91 -5.05
C ARG A 186 -15.63 23.48 -6.43
N VAL A 187 -16.48 24.36 -6.94
CA VAL A 187 -16.18 25.11 -8.16
C VAL A 187 -15.38 26.35 -7.77
N ASN A 188 -14.16 26.47 -8.30
CA ASN A 188 -13.25 27.56 -8.00
C ASN A 188 -13.48 28.74 -8.97
N ARG A 189 -13.10 29.94 -8.53
CA ARG A 189 -13.25 31.17 -9.33
C ARG A 189 -12.44 31.16 -10.63
N ASP A 190 -11.32 30.45 -10.66
CA ASP A 190 -10.46 30.27 -11.85
C ASP A 190 -10.95 29.19 -12.81
N ARG A 191 -12.21 28.74 -12.67
CA ARG A 191 -12.86 27.73 -13.51
C ARG A 191 -12.32 26.30 -13.33
N SER A 192 -11.43 26.06 -12.36
CA SER A 192 -11.10 24.70 -11.92
C SER A 192 -12.18 24.12 -11.01
N LEU A 193 -12.21 22.80 -10.87
CA LEU A 193 -13.06 22.08 -9.92
C LEU A 193 -12.17 21.37 -8.91
N THR A 194 -12.31 21.66 -7.61
CA THR A 194 -11.63 20.89 -6.55
C THR A 194 -12.48 19.68 -6.17
N LEU A 195 -11.86 18.51 -6.17
CA LEU A 195 -12.36 17.28 -5.57
C LEU A 195 -11.76 17.09 -4.18
N MET A 196 -12.62 16.98 -3.17
CA MET A 196 -12.25 16.52 -1.83
C MET A 196 -12.14 15.00 -1.84
N VAL A 197 -10.93 14.48 -1.66
CA VAL A 197 -10.66 13.04 -1.61
C VAL A 197 -10.81 12.55 -0.18
N ASP A 198 -11.85 11.75 0.03
CA ASP A 198 -12.23 11.15 1.31
C ASP A 198 -11.55 9.79 1.58
N ARG A 199 -10.50 9.49 0.83
CA ARG A 199 -9.71 8.25 0.92
C ARG A 199 -8.23 8.60 1.10
N SER A 200 -7.47 7.65 1.61
CA SER A 200 -6.02 7.80 1.75
C SER A 200 -5.32 7.34 0.48
N GLU A 201 -4.34 8.13 0.01
CA GLU A 201 -3.48 7.71 -1.10
C GLU A 201 -2.18 7.09 -0.56
N MET A 202 -1.99 5.82 -0.88
CA MET A 202 -0.85 5.00 -0.45
C MET A 202 -0.25 4.19 -1.60
N GLY A 203 -0.52 4.60 -2.84
CA GLY A 203 0.01 4.02 -4.08
C GLY A 203 -0.97 3.23 -4.92
N GLN A 204 -2.26 3.35 -4.63
CA GLN A 204 -3.33 2.60 -5.28
C GLN A 204 -3.90 3.33 -6.51
N GLY A 205 -3.61 4.63 -6.64
CA GLY A 205 -4.19 5.48 -7.68
C GLY A 205 -5.64 5.86 -7.39
N VAL A 206 -6.01 5.96 -6.11
CA VAL A 206 -7.36 6.30 -5.69
C VAL A 206 -7.68 7.75 -6.05
N ILE A 207 -6.71 8.66 -5.94
CA ILE A 207 -6.89 10.08 -6.33
C ILE A 207 -7.35 10.16 -7.78
N THR A 208 -6.57 9.59 -8.71
CA THR A 208 -6.92 9.58 -10.13
C THR A 208 -8.22 8.82 -10.39
N GLY A 209 -8.43 7.67 -9.76
CA GLY A 209 -9.65 6.89 -9.95
C GLY A 209 -10.92 7.67 -9.59
N LEU A 210 -10.94 8.34 -8.43
CA LEU A 210 -12.06 9.19 -8.01
C LEU A 210 -12.20 10.43 -8.89
N ALA A 211 -11.08 11.04 -9.29
CA ALA A 211 -11.05 12.16 -10.21
C ALA A 211 -11.66 11.80 -11.57
N MET A 212 -11.42 10.61 -12.10
CA MET A 212 -12.04 10.13 -13.33
C MET A 212 -13.55 9.99 -13.21
N LEU A 213 -14.06 9.46 -12.08
CA LEU A 213 -15.51 9.36 -11.85
C LEU A 213 -16.16 10.75 -11.86
N VAL A 214 -15.53 11.72 -11.19
CA VAL A 214 -16.01 13.10 -11.12
C VAL A 214 -15.89 13.81 -12.46
N ALA A 215 -14.76 13.69 -13.14
CA ALA A 215 -14.52 14.31 -14.45
C ALA A 215 -15.51 13.81 -15.51
N GLU A 216 -15.73 12.49 -15.53
CA GLU A 216 -16.71 11.84 -16.41
C GLU A 216 -18.10 12.44 -16.19
N GLU A 217 -18.57 12.48 -14.95
CA GLU A 217 -19.89 13.02 -14.65
C GLU A 217 -19.96 14.54 -14.84
N MET A 218 -18.93 15.30 -14.45
CA MET A 218 -18.96 16.76 -14.54
C MET A 218 -18.65 17.32 -15.93
N GLU A 219 -18.42 16.47 -16.94
CA GLU A 219 -18.05 16.90 -18.31
C GLU A 219 -16.84 17.84 -18.31
N ILE A 220 -15.82 17.53 -17.51
CA ILE A 220 -14.62 18.36 -17.36
C ILE A 220 -13.35 17.53 -17.53
N GLY A 221 -12.28 18.12 -18.08
CA GLY A 221 -10.99 17.47 -18.20
C GLY A 221 -10.27 17.30 -16.85
N LEU A 222 -9.44 16.26 -16.73
CA LEU A 222 -8.63 16.00 -15.53
C LEU A 222 -7.62 17.12 -15.26
N ASP A 223 -7.15 17.81 -16.30
CA ASP A 223 -6.27 18.98 -16.24
C ASP A 223 -6.88 20.19 -15.51
N ARG A 224 -8.21 20.22 -15.38
CA ARG A 224 -8.96 21.26 -14.65
C ARG A 224 -9.42 20.81 -13.26
N LEU A 225 -9.04 19.61 -12.83
CA LEU A 225 -9.28 19.14 -11.47
C LEU A 225 -8.14 19.53 -10.53
N ARG A 226 -8.52 19.98 -9.34
CA ARG A 226 -7.63 20.13 -8.18
C ARG A 226 -8.00 19.09 -7.13
N ILE A 227 -7.00 18.60 -6.42
CA ILE A 227 -7.18 17.55 -5.41
C ILE A 227 -6.83 18.13 -4.04
N GLU A 228 -7.74 17.93 -3.09
CA GLU A 228 -7.52 18.22 -1.67
C GLU A 228 -7.95 16.99 -0.88
N PHE A 229 -7.21 16.59 0.15
CA PHE A 229 -7.72 15.58 1.07
C PHE A 229 -8.87 16.17 1.89
N ALA A 230 -9.96 15.41 2.00
CA ALA A 230 -11.09 15.79 2.81
C ALA A 230 -10.71 15.82 4.31
N PRO A 231 -11.27 16.76 5.10
CA PRO A 231 -11.12 16.71 6.55
C PRO A 231 -11.80 15.45 7.13
N ALA A 232 -11.48 15.09 8.37
CA ALA A 232 -12.19 14.05 9.10
C ALA A 232 -13.62 14.50 9.43
N ALA A 233 -14.63 13.91 8.78
CA ALA A 233 -16.03 14.28 9.01
C ALA A 233 -17.03 13.17 8.62
N PRO A 234 -18.23 13.10 9.26
CA PRO A 234 -19.23 12.07 9.01
C PRO A 234 -19.76 12.03 7.56
N GLU A 235 -19.76 13.16 6.85
CA GLU A 235 -20.25 13.22 5.47
C GLU A 235 -19.38 12.43 4.50
N TYR A 236 -18.14 12.12 4.90
CA TYR A 236 -17.15 11.36 4.15
C TYR A 236 -17.08 9.88 4.53
N ALA A 237 -18.05 9.39 5.31
CA ALA A 237 -18.12 7.99 5.70
C ALA A 237 -18.16 7.08 4.46
N ASN A 238 -17.27 6.09 4.44
CA ASN A 238 -17.24 5.09 3.39
C ASN A 238 -18.45 4.16 3.57
N ALA A 239 -19.37 4.15 2.61
CA ALA A 239 -20.63 3.40 2.72
C ALA A 239 -20.47 1.88 2.95
N LEU A 240 -19.32 1.29 2.62
CA LEU A 240 -19.04 -0.13 2.85
C LEU A 240 -18.33 -0.42 4.18
N ILE A 241 -17.80 0.61 4.86
CA ILE A 241 -17.09 0.48 6.14
C ILE A 241 -17.90 1.08 7.29
N GLY A 242 -18.63 2.17 7.05
CA GLY A 242 -19.40 2.92 8.05
C GLY A 242 -18.69 4.14 8.63
N GLU A 243 -17.41 4.35 8.29
CA GLU A 243 -16.62 5.52 8.68
C GLU A 243 -15.69 5.97 7.55
N GLN A 244 -15.11 7.17 7.66
CA GLN A 244 -14.12 7.69 6.74
C GLN A 244 -12.80 6.95 6.95
N ALA A 245 -12.68 5.85 6.21
CA ALA A 245 -11.51 4.99 6.20
C ALA A 245 -11.28 4.37 4.82
N THR A 246 -10.06 3.89 4.62
CA THR A 246 -9.57 3.22 3.41
C THR A 246 -9.08 1.81 3.75
N GLY A 247 -9.91 0.80 3.47
CA GLY A 247 -9.61 -0.62 3.72
C GLY A 247 -10.56 -1.54 2.94
N GLY A 248 -10.31 -2.86 2.96
CA GLY A 248 -11.16 -3.87 2.30
C GLY A 248 -11.33 -3.68 0.79
N SER A 249 -10.35 -3.03 0.15
CA SER A 249 -10.36 -2.62 -1.25
C SER A 249 -11.65 -1.88 -1.67
N THR A 250 -12.19 -1.03 -0.78
CA THR A 250 -13.51 -0.39 -0.97
C THR A 250 -13.50 0.95 -1.71
N SER A 251 -12.35 1.60 -1.92
CA SER A 251 -12.30 2.99 -2.38
C SER A 251 -13.14 3.29 -3.62
N ILE A 252 -12.93 2.54 -4.71
CA ILE A 252 -13.74 2.67 -5.94
C ILE A 252 -15.10 2.00 -5.78
N ARG A 253 -15.17 0.86 -5.09
CA ARG A 253 -16.43 0.10 -4.93
C ARG A 253 -17.52 0.94 -4.23
N ALA A 254 -17.16 1.64 -3.16
CA ALA A 254 -18.07 2.48 -2.39
C ALA A 254 -18.35 3.82 -3.11
N ALA A 255 -17.32 4.39 -3.76
CA ALA A 255 -17.45 5.66 -4.47
C ALA A 255 -18.19 5.53 -5.81
N TRP A 256 -18.26 4.33 -6.40
CA TRP A 256 -18.84 4.12 -7.73
C TRP A 256 -20.24 4.69 -7.85
N ASP A 257 -21.14 4.34 -6.93
CA ASP A 257 -22.50 4.90 -6.95
C ASP A 257 -22.51 6.31 -6.31
N SER A 258 -22.06 6.41 -5.06
CA SER A 258 -22.18 7.63 -4.25
C SER A 258 -21.55 8.88 -4.89
N LEU A 259 -20.30 8.79 -5.35
CA LEU A 259 -19.58 9.94 -5.90
C LEU A 259 -20.09 10.31 -7.29
N ARG A 260 -20.46 9.33 -8.11
CA ARG A 260 -21.04 9.59 -9.44
C ARG A 260 -22.42 10.20 -9.35
N GLU A 261 -23.25 9.76 -8.41
CA GLU A 261 -24.54 10.39 -8.12
C GLU A 261 -24.37 11.82 -7.63
N ALA A 262 -23.44 12.06 -6.69
CA ALA A 262 -23.14 13.39 -6.19
C ALA A 262 -22.66 14.35 -7.31
N ALA A 263 -21.79 13.85 -8.21
CA ALA A 263 -21.30 14.61 -9.36
C ALA A 263 -22.40 14.87 -10.40
N ALA A 264 -23.21 13.86 -10.74
CA ALA A 264 -24.33 14.03 -11.65
C ALA A 264 -25.34 15.06 -11.11
N ALA A 265 -25.67 15.00 -9.81
CA ALA A 265 -26.54 15.98 -9.17
C ALA A 265 -25.95 17.40 -9.20
N ALA A 266 -24.64 17.55 -8.98
CA ALA A 266 -23.96 18.85 -9.07
C ALA A 266 -23.99 19.42 -10.50
N ARG A 267 -23.72 18.59 -11.52
CA ARG A 267 -23.87 18.94 -12.94
C ARG A 267 -25.29 19.44 -13.23
N GLU A 268 -26.32 18.72 -12.78
CA GLU A 268 -27.71 19.10 -13.04
C GLU A 268 -28.10 20.43 -12.39
N ARG A 269 -27.60 20.74 -11.20
CA ARG A 269 -27.80 22.05 -10.56
C ARG A 269 -27.19 23.18 -11.36
N LEU A 270 -26.01 22.97 -11.94
CA LEU A 270 -25.36 23.96 -12.82
C LEU A 270 -26.19 24.17 -14.10
N ILE A 271 -26.68 23.10 -14.73
CA ILE A 271 -27.50 23.22 -15.94
C ILE A 271 -28.83 23.93 -15.64
N ALA A 272 -29.48 23.61 -14.51
CA ALA A 272 -30.70 24.30 -14.07
C ALA A 272 -30.45 25.80 -13.84
N ALA A 273 -29.37 26.16 -13.14
CA ALA A 273 -29.01 27.56 -12.90
C ALA A 273 -28.75 28.33 -14.20
N ALA A 274 -28.15 27.69 -15.21
CA ALA A 274 -27.97 28.31 -16.52
C ALA A 274 -29.30 28.49 -17.27
N ALA A 275 -30.16 27.46 -17.26
CA ALA A 275 -31.47 27.51 -17.91
C ALA A 275 -32.36 28.62 -17.32
N GLU A 276 -32.37 28.74 -15.98
CA GLU A 276 -33.07 29.82 -15.27
C GLU A 276 -32.48 31.19 -15.62
N ARG A 277 -31.15 31.35 -15.57
CA ARG A 277 -30.46 32.60 -15.93
C ARG A 277 -30.78 33.05 -17.37
N TRP A 278 -31.01 32.10 -18.26
CA TRP A 278 -31.21 32.33 -19.69
C TRP A 278 -32.66 32.38 -20.12
N ASP A 279 -33.59 32.09 -19.21
CA ASP A 279 -35.03 31.92 -19.43
C ASP A 279 -35.33 30.93 -20.59
N VAL A 280 -34.74 29.73 -20.50
CA VAL A 280 -34.88 28.66 -21.51
C VAL A 280 -35.24 27.33 -20.86
N LYS A 281 -35.68 26.35 -21.67
CA LYS A 281 -35.99 25.03 -21.13
C LYS A 281 -34.71 24.32 -20.71
N ARG A 282 -34.71 23.68 -19.54
CA ARG A 282 -33.60 22.83 -19.08
C ARG A 282 -33.15 21.84 -20.15
N ALA A 283 -34.08 21.21 -20.88
CA ALA A 283 -33.76 20.23 -21.94
C ALA A 283 -32.92 20.83 -23.09
N GLU A 284 -32.89 22.15 -23.23
CA GLU A 284 -32.12 22.85 -24.25
C GLU A 284 -30.67 23.15 -23.80
N CYS A 285 -30.35 22.90 -22.53
CA CYS A 285 -29.02 23.10 -21.95
C CYS A 285 -28.31 21.77 -21.68
N VAL A 286 -27.03 21.70 -22.01
CA VAL A 286 -26.14 20.56 -21.79
C VAL A 286 -24.85 20.99 -21.10
N ALA A 287 -24.23 20.09 -20.37
CA ALA A 287 -22.88 20.29 -19.84
C ALA A 287 -21.84 19.84 -20.87
N GLU A 288 -20.82 20.66 -21.09
CA GLU A 288 -19.73 20.35 -22.01
C GLU A 288 -18.46 21.10 -21.59
N ALA A 289 -17.34 20.39 -21.47
CA ALA A 289 -16.02 20.97 -21.19
C ALA A 289 -15.98 21.95 -20.00
N GLY A 290 -16.65 21.62 -18.89
CA GLY A 290 -16.71 22.44 -17.68
C GLY A 290 -17.56 23.71 -17.82
N GLU A 291 -18.47 23.73 -18.78
CA GLU A 291 -19.42 24.81 -19.06
C GLU A 291 -20.82 24.23 -19.27
N VAL A 292 -21.85 25.08 -19.13
CA VAL A 292 -23.18 24.79 -19.64
C VAL A 292 -23.35 25.48 -20.99
N VAL A 293 -23.91 24.77 -21.96
CA VAL A 293 -24.16 25.23 -23.33
C VAL A 293 -25.66 25.11 -23.62
N HIS A 294 -26.27 26.20 -24.07
CA HIS A 294 -27.64 26.19 -24.62
C HIS A 294 -27.57 25.89 -26.11
N HIS A 295 -27.96 24.69 -26.53
CA HIS A 295 -27.69 24.22 -27.90
C HIS A 295 -28.48 24.98 -28.97
N CYS A 296 -29.67 25.50 -28.65
CA CYS A 296 -30.49 26.23 -29.61
C CYS A 296 -29.90 27.62 -29.97
N SER A 297 -29.18 28.26 -29.05
CA SER A 297 -28.64 29.61 -29.26
C SER A 297 -27.12 29.71 -29.23
N GLY A 298 -26.41 28.64 -28.88
CA GLY A 298 -24.96 28.64 -28.67
C GLY A 298 -24.47 29.42 -27.45
N ARG A 299 -25.35 29.88 -26.55
CA ARG A 299 -24.93 30.58 -25.31
C ARG A 299 -24.15 29.62 -24.42
N ARG A 300 -23.05 30.10 -23.82
CA ARG A 300 -22.18 29.32 -22.93
C ARG A 300 -21.97 30.03 -21.60
N ALA A 301 -21.93 29.29 -20.50
CA ALA A 301 -21.57 29.80 -19.19
C ALA A 301 -20.64 28.82 -18.47
N PRO A 302 -19.44 29.24 -18.04
CA PRO A 302 -18.56 28.36 -17.26
C PRO A 302 -19.19 28.05 -15.90
N TYR A 303 -18.90 26.88 -15.35
CA TYR A 303 -19.45 26.49 -14.03
C TYR A 303 -19.21 27.53 -12.94
N ALA A 304 -18.05 28.20 -12.95
CA ALA A 304 -17.73 29.25 -11.99
C ALA A 304 -18.74 30.41 -12.00
N ALA A 305 -19.32 30.75 -13.16
CA ALA A 305 -20.33 31.80 -13.28
C ALA A 305 -21.74 31.37 -12.82
N LEU A 306 -21.94 30.08 -12.58
CA LEU A 306 -23.23 29.48 -12.20
C LEU A 306 -23.21 28.94 -10.76
N ALA A 307 -22.02 28.74 -10.18
CA ALA A 307 -21.83 27.97 -8.96
C ALA A 307 -22.61 28.50 -7.77
N THR A 308 -22.67 29.83 -7.56
CA THR A 308 -23.44 30.44 -6.46
C THR A 308 -24.95 30.14 -6.59
N ALA A 309 -25.52 30.35 -7.78
CA ALA A 309 -26.93 30.07 -8.03
C ALA A 309 -27.22 28.56 -7.93
N ALA A 310 -26.35 27.73 -8.50
CA ALA A 310 -26.44 26.28 -8.42
C ALA A 310 -26.42 25.79 -6.96
N ALA A 311 -25.56 26.36 -6.11
CA ALA A 311 -25.44 26.02 -4.69
C ALA A 311 -26.66 26.45 -3.85
N ALA A 312 -27.35 27.52 -4.24
CA ALA A 312 -28.60 27.95 -3.60
C ALA A 312 -29.82 27.13 -4.10
N GLY A 313 -29.79 26.65 -5.34
CA GLY A 313 -30.86 25.86 -5.94
C GLY A 313 -30.99 24.44 -5.36
N ARG A 314 -32.19 23.87 -5.43
CA ARG A 314 -32.43 22.47 -5.02
C ARG A 314 -31.91 21.50 -6.09
N ALA A 315 -31.34 20.38 -5.67
CA ALA A 315 -30.98 19.30 -6.59
C ALA A 315 -32.26 18.69 -7.19
N PRO A 316 -32.31 18.46 -8.52
CA PRO A 316 -33.39 17.71 -9.13
C PRO A 316 -33.46 16.28 -8.56
N ARG A 317 -34.67 15.72 -8.38
CA ARG A 317 -34.84 14.33 -7.93
C ARG A 317 -34.63 13.36 -9.09
N GLY A 318 -34.05 12.20 -8.81
CA GLY A 318 -33.93 11.12 -9.79
C GLY A 318 -32.86 11.34 -10.87
N VAL A 319 -31.90 12.23 -10.64
CA VAL A 319 -30.72 12.39 -11.51
C VAL A 319 -29.94 11.08 -11.53
N LYS A 320 -29.75 10.52 -12.72
CA LYS A 320 -28.98 9.29 -12.90
C LYS A 320 -27.57 9.64 -13.39
N PRO A 321 -26.54 8.96 -12.87
CA PRO A 321 -25.21 8.98 -13.48
C PRO A 321 -25.26 8.52 -14.94
N LYS A 322 -24.24 8.89 -15.71
CA LYS A 322 -24.07 8.46 -17.11
C LYS A 322 -24.10 6.92 -17.23
N ARG A 323 -24.57 6.39 -18.36
CA ARG A 323 -24.47 4.96 -18.65
C ARG A 323 -23.11 4.63 -19.25
N ALA A 324 -22.71 3.36 -19.20
CA ALA A 324 -21.40 2.92 -19.70
C ALA A 324 -21.10 3.33 -21.16
N ARG A 325 -22.13 3.34 -22.03
CA ARG A 325 -22.00 3.78 -23.43
C ARG A 325 -21.73 5.28 -23.61
N GLU A 326 -21.90 6.07 -22.56
CA GLU A 326 -21.68 7.52 -22.55
C GLU A 326 -20.29 7.87 -21.99
N PHE A 327 -19.55 6.89 -21.46
CA PHE A 327 -18.24 7.12 -20.87
C PHE A 327 -17.20 7.52 -21.91
N ARG A 328 -16.41 8.54 -21.57
CA ARG A 328 -15.27 9.02 -22.38
C ARG A 328 -13.94 8.74 -21.67
N LEU A 329 -13.91 8.83 -20.34
CA LEU A 329 -12.75 8.64 -19.47
C LEU A 329 -12.75 7.27 -18.79
N ILE A 330 -13.88 6.86 -18.18
CA ILE A 330 -13.97 5.59 -17.46
C ILE A 330 -13.69 4.42 -18.43
N GLY A 331 -12.77 3.53 -18.04
CA GLY A 331 -12.32 2.41 -18.86
C GLY A 331 -11.13 2.73 -19.76
N ARG A 332 -10.58 3.95 -19.72
CA ARG A 332 -9.36 4.34 -20.45
C ARG A 332 -8.15 4.37 -19.52
N SER A 333 -7.00 3.96 -20.03
CA SER A 333 -5.71 4.14 -19.34
C SER A 333 -5.28 5.60 -19.46
N VAL A 334 -5.64 6.40 -18.47
CA VAL A 334 -5.21 7.79 -18.37
C VAL A 334 -3.99 7.89 -17.45
N PRO A 335 -3.01 8.76 -17.76
CA PRO A 335 -1.91 9.07 -16.84
C PRO A 335 -2.46 9.55 -15.50
N ARG A 336 -1.89 9.02 -14.41
CA ARG A 336 -2.30 9.37 -13.06
C ARG A 336 -1.82 10.77 -12.66
N ILE A 337 -2.75 11.53 -12.10
CA ILE A 337 -2.61 12.92 -11.64
C ILE A 337 -1.44 13.07 -10.66
N GLU A 338 -1.34 12.14 -9.71
CA GLU A 338 -0.37 12.21 -8.61
C GLU A 338 1.05 11.74 -8.98
N VAL A 339 1.24 11.04 -10.11
CA VAL A 339 2.53 10.43 -10.48
C VAL A 339 3.69 11.42 -10.58
N PRO A 340 3.54 12.61 -11.21
CA PRO A 340 4.63 13.59 -11.26
C PRO A 340 5.12 14.02 -9.87
N ASP A 341 4.20 14.29 -8.93
CA ASP A 341 4.56 14.74 -7.59
C ASP A 341 5.20 13.61 -6.75
N LEU A 342 4.73 12.37 -6.94
CA LEU A 342 5.31 11.19 -6.31
C LEU A 342 6.72 10.89 -6.83
N ALA A 343 6.96 11.03 -8.14
CA ALA A 343 8.27 10.79 -8.75
C ALA A 343 9.30 11.84 -8.34
N LEU A 344 8.89 13.11 -8.30
CA LEU A 344 9.79 14.25 -8.09
C LEU A 344 9.95 14.65 -6.61
N GLY A 345 9.42 13.84 -5.67
CA GLY A 345 9.54 14.09 -4.24
C GLY A 345 8.73 15.28 -3.74
N ARG A 346 7.72 15.73 -4.49
CA ARG A 346 6.82 16.85 -4.13
C ARG A 346 5.61 16.42 -3.31
N ALA A 347 5.25 15.13 -3.35
CA ALA A 347 4.25 14.56 -2.46
C ALA A 347 4.69 14.73 -0.99
N VAL A 348 3.79 15.29 -0.17
CA VAL A 348 4.04 15.58 1.25
C VAL A 348 3.58 14.39 2.09
N PHE A 349 4.54 13.74 2.75
CA PHE A 349 4.30 12.75 3.80
C PHE A 349 4.39 13.41 5.17
N ALA A 350 3.92 12.74 6.23
CA ALA A 350 3.87 13.33 7.57
C ALA A 350 5.25 13.81 8.07
N LEU A 351 6.34 13.07 7.81
CA LEU A 351 7.71 13.51 8.15
C LEU A 351 8.21 14.73 7.35
N ASP A 352 7.54 15.10 6.26
CA ASP A 352 7.92 16.25 5.43
C ASP A 352 7.26 17.55 5.92
N VAL A 353 6.21 17.43 6.75
CA VAL A 353 5.51 18.58 7.34
C VAL A 353 6.44 19.31 8.30
N THR A 354 6.51 20.64 8.15
CA THR A 354 7.29 21.51 9.04
C THR A 354 6.33 22.32 9.90
N ARG A 355 6.58 22.34 11.21
CA ARG A 355 5.88 23.19 12.19
C ARG A 355 6.84 24.21 12.79
N PRO A 356 6.37 25.34 13.32
CA PRO A 356 7.21 26.23 14.11
C PRO A 356 7.69 25.52 15.39
N SER A 357 9.01 25.41 15.56
CA SER A 357 9.64 24.85 16.76
C SER A 357 9.08 23.48 17.20
N PRO A 358 9.04 22.44 16.35
CA PRO A 358 8.60 21.12 16.77
C PRO A 358 9.67 20.47 17.64
N LEU A 359 9.26 19.58 18.56
CA LEU A 359 10.16 18.62 19.20
C LEU A 359 10.06 17.28 18.48
N ASP A 360 11.17 16.56 18.42
CA ASP A 360 11.22 15.19 17.92
C ASP A 360 11.20 14.20 19.08
N ALA A 361 10.43 13.12 18.92
CA ALA A 361 10.33 12.07 19.92
C ALA A 361 10.52 10.68 19.30
N VAL A 362 11.35 9.87 19.96
CA VAL A 362 11.48 8.44 19.72
C VAL A 362 11.23 7.71 21.04
N LEU A 363 10.75 6.47 20.96
CA LEU A 363 10.31 5.71 22.14
C LEU A 363 11.20 4.50 22.37
N ALA A 364 11.52 4.23 23.63
CA ALA A 364 11.99 2.93 24.11
C ALA A 364 10.78 2.10 24.53
N ARG A 365 10.71 0.87 24.03
CA ARG A 365 9.54 -0.02 24.15
C ARG A 365 9.92 -1.34 24.80
N SER A 366 8.95 -1.98 25.46
CA SER A 366 9.17 -3.31 26.02
C SER A 366 9.54 -4.30 24.92
N PRO A 367 10.53 -5.18 25.13
CA PRO A 367 10.91 -6.18 24.14
C PRO A 367 9.81 -7.23 23.90
N SER A 368 8.94 -7.47 24.88
CA SER A 368 7.86 -8.47 24.80
C SER A 368 6.48 -7.81 24.93
N PHE A 369 5.51 -8.31 24.16
CA PHE A 369 4.15 -7.77 24.17
C PHE A 369 3.50 -7.92 25.55
N GLY A 370 2.86 -6.86 26.04
CA GLY A 370 2.23 -6.84 27.38
C GLY A 370 3.16 -6.48 28.53
N GLY A 371 4.47 -6.31 28.26
CA GLY A 371 5.40 -5.77 29.25
C GLY A 371 5.15 -4.30 29.57
N ARG A 372 5.51 -3.88 30.78
CA ARG A 372 5.30 -2.50 31.29
C ARG A 372 6.61 -1.88 31.75
N VAL A 373 6.69 -0.56 31.77
CA VAL A 373 7.80 0.16 32.42
C VAL A 373 7.75 -0.12 33.92
N ALA A 374 8.81 -0.69 34.48
CA ALA A 374 8.95 -0.83 35.94
C ALA A 374 9.64 0.41 36.53
N SER A 375 10.73 0.84 35.89
CA SER A 375 11.47 2.07 36.20
C SER A 375 12.38 2.45 35.04
N PHE A 376 12.90 3.68 35.02
CA PHE A 376 13.95 4.10 34.07
C PHE A 376 14.91 5.12 34.70
N ASP A 377 16.17 5.11 34.26
CA ASP A 377 17.14 6.18 34.54
C ASP A 377 17.37 7.03 33.28
N ALA A 378 16.88 8.27 33.31
CA ALA A 378 17.04 9.25 32.25
C ALA A 378 18.35 10.04 32.30
N SER A 379 19.18 9.86 33.33
CA SER A 379 20.32 10.74 33.61
C SER A 379 21.31 10.83 32.45
N ARG A 380 21.61 9.69 31.80
CA ARG A 380 22.50 9.60 30.63
C ARG A 380 21.88 10.21 29.39
N ALA A 381 20.61 9.90 29.13
CA ALA A 381 19.85 10.45 28.01
C ALA A 381 19.79 11.99 28.08
N LEU A 382 19.51 12.57 29.25
CA LEU A 382 19.44 14.01 29.47
C LEU A 382 20.80 14.74 29.33
N ARG A 383 21.93 14.00 29.36
CA ARG A 383 23.26 14.57 29.08
C ARG A 383 23.57 14.65 27.59
N VAL A 384 22.80 13.99 26.74
CA VAL A 384 22.97 14.08 25.28
C VAL A 384 22.54 15.48 24.82
N PRO A 385 23.42 16.26 24.16
CA PRO A 385 23.05 17.59 23.69
C PRO A 385 21.86 17.56 22.74
N GLY A 386 20.87 18.41 23.00
CA GLY A 386 19.61 18.49 22.25
C GLY A 386 18.47 17.69 22.87
N VAL A 387 18.73 16.76 23.81
CA VAL A 387 17.65 16.10 24.56
C VAL A 387 17.03 17.10 25.54
N VAL A 388 15.71 17.25 25.44
CA VAL A 388 14.92 18.22 26.21
C VAL A 388 14.24 17.55 27.39
N LYS A 389 13.68 16.35 27.18
CA LYS A 389 12.92 15.64 28.22
C LYS A 389 12.90 14.14 27.98
N VAL A 390 12.81 13.38 29.06
CA VAL A 390 12.53 11.94 29.03
C VAL A 390 11.32 11.70 29.92
N LEU A 391 10.31 10.98 29.41
CA LEU A 391 9.06 10.78 30.13
C LEU A 391 8.36 9.50 29.68
N GLU A 392 7.61 8.88 30.59
CA GLU A 392 6.78 7.74 30.27
C GLU A 392 5.52 8.17 29.50
N VAL A 393 5.18 7.45 28.43
CA VAL A 393 3.97 7.64 27.64
C VAL A 393 3.46 6.30 27.13
N GLY A 394 2.20 5.96 27.45
CA GLY A 394 1.52 4.79 26.89
C GLY A 394 2.24 3.45 27.10
N GLY A 395 2.92 3.26 28.24
CA GLY A 395 3.68 2.04 28.54
C GLY A 395 5.06 1.96 27.87
N ALA A 396 5.54 3.06 27.28
CA ALA A 396 6.88 3.23 26.73
C ALA A 396 7.56 4.45 27.36
N VAL A 397 8.87 4.60 27.17
CA VAL A 397 9.62 5.79 27.62
C VAL A 397 10.03 6.60 26.40
N ALA A 398 9.48 7.80 26.26
CA ALA A 398 9.81 8.72 25.18
C ALA A 398 11.05 9.55 25.53
N VAL A 399 11.98 9.62 24.60
CA VAL A 399 13.08 10.60 24.59
C VAL A 399 12.71 11.70 23.60
N VAL A 400 12.60 12.92 24.13
CA VAL A 400 12.15 14.10 23.40
C VAL A 400 13.33 15.05 23.25
N ALA A 401 13.60 15.48 22.02
CA ALA A 401 14.76 16.30 21.67
C ALA A 401 14.43 17.39 20.65
N GLU A 402 15.39 18.27 20.41
CA GLU A 402 15.34 19.33 19.40
C GLU A 402 15.39 18.78 17.96
N ASP A 403 15.97 17.59 17.78
CA ASP A 403 16.08 16.90 16.49
C ASP A 403 16.08 15.37 16.65
N VAL A 404 15.78 14.64 15.57
CA VAL A 404 15.75 13.18 15.55
C VAL A 404 17.10 12.54 15.94
N PRO A 405 18.26 12.97 15.43
CA PRO A 405 19.56 12.43 15.86
C PRO A 405 19.79 12.49 17.38
N ALA A 406 19.46 13.62 18.02
CA ALA A 406 19.56 13.76 19.46
C ALA A 406 18.56 12.86 20.19
N ALA A 407 17.33 12.73 19.70
CA ALA A 407 16.33 11.84 20.26
C ALA A 407 16.79 10.37 20.22
N LEU A 408 17.32 9.91 19.09
CA LEU A 408 17.87 8.56 18.91
C LEU A 408 19.07 8.32 19.84
N ALA A 409 20.06 9.21 19.84
CA ALA A 409 21.22 9.09 20.71
C ALA A 409 20.84 9.11 22.21
N GLY A 410 19.85 9.92 22.58
CA GLY A 410 19.30 9.94 23.93
C GLY A 410 18.60 8.63 24.29
N ARG A 411 17.83 8.03 23.37
CA ARG A 411 17.21 6.71 23.56
C ARG A 411 18.24 5.60 23.71
N ASP A 412 19.31 5.62 22.92
CA ASP A 412 20.39 4.63 23.02
C ASP A 412 21.16 4.74 24.35
N ALA A 413 21.17 5.93 24.96
CA ALA A 413 21.75 6.17 26.28
C ALA A 413 20.78 5.94 27.45
N LEU A 414 19.49 5.70 27.18
CA LEU A 414 18.45 5.52 28.20
C LEU A 414 18.50 4.10 28.78
N GLU A 415 18.37 3.99 30.09
CA GLU A 415 18.29 2.70 30.79
C GLU A 415 16.85 2.49 31.30
N VAL A 416 16.19 1.42 30.85
CA VAL A 416 14.81 1.08 31.23
C VAL A 416 14.76 -0.33 31.80
N SER A 417 14.08 -0.47 32.94
CA SER A 417 13.71 -1.76 33.52
C SER A 417 12.27 -2.08 33.16
N TRP A 418 12.03 -3.30 32.65
CA TRP A 418 10.71 -3.76 32.21
C TRP A 418 10.15 -4.80 33.18
N ASP A 419 8.88 -4.64 33.57
CA ASP A 419 8.09 -5.70 34.19
C ASP A 419 7.48 -6.57 33.08
N LEU A 420 7.97 -7.80 32.96
CA LEU A 420 7.53 -8.79 31.97
C LEU A 420 6.61 -9.87 32.56
N SER A 421 6.20 -9.75 33.83
CA SER A 421 5.38 -10.77 34.51
C SER A 421 4.04 -11.05 33.83
N GLY A 422 3.49 -10.06 33.12
CA GLY A 422 2.26 -10.18 32.31
C GLY A 422 2.49 -10.22 30.80
N ALA A 423 3.75 -10.31 30.35
CA ALA A 423 4.08 -10.29 28.94
C ALA A 423 3.89 -11.68 28.27
N CYS A 424 3.75 -11.69 26.94
CA CYS A 424 3.90 -12.91 26.16
C CYS A 424 5.31 -13.46 26.41
N ALA A 425 5.42 -14.77 26.63
CA ALA A 425 6.69 -15.48 26.82
C ALA A 425 6.86 -16.64 25.83
N LEU A 426 6.03 -16.70 24.78
CA LEU A 426 6.00 -17.81 23.84
C LEU A 426 7.05 -17.64 22.73
N ASP A 427 7.72 -18.73 22.42
CA ASP A 427 8.54 -18.88 21.22
C ASP A 427 7.69 -19.30 20.02
N SER A 428 8.15 -19.00 18.81
CA SER A 428 7.48 -19.43 17.57
C SER A 428 7.18 -20.93 17.52
N ASP A 429 8.08 -21.77 18.04
CA ASP A 429 7.91 -23.22 18.10
C ASP A 429 6.75 -23.63 19.02
N ALA A 430 6.64 -22.98 20.18
CA ALA A 430 5.54 -23.18 21.12
C ALA A 430 4.20 -22.70 20.55
N ILE A 431 4.21 -21.57 19.81
CA ILE A 431 3.02 -21.07 19.11
C ILE A 431 2.54 -22.09 18.07
N ARG A 432 3.44 -22.63 17.24
CA ARG A 432 3.08 -23.67 16.26
C ARG A 432 2.51 -24.92 16.91
N ALA A 433 3.14 -25.41 17.97
CA ALA A 433 2.65 -26.57 18.72
C ALA A 433 1.23 -26.33 19.29
N ARG A 434 0.99 -25.12 19.81
CA ARG A 434 -0.32 -24.69 20.33
C ARG A 434 -1.39 -24.63 19.24
N LEU A 435 -1.09 -24.08 18.07
CA LEU A 435 -2.01 -24.08 16.92
C LEU A 435 -2.30 -25.50 16.41
N ALA A 436 -1.29 -26.37 16.37
CA ALA A 436 -1.47 -27.77 15.98
C ALA A 436 -2.38 -28.52 16.97
N ALA A 437 -2.19 -28.34 18.28
CA ALA A 437 -3.06 -28.93 19.30
C ALA A 437 -4.49 -28.37 19.22
N ALA A 438 -4.65 -27.09 18.89
CA ALA A 438 -5.95 -26.47 18.74
C ALA A 438 -6.80 -27.15 17.66
N LEU A 439 -6.19 -27.66 16.58
CA LEU A 439 -6.91 -28.37 15.52
C LEU A 439 -7.63 -29.64 15.99
N GLU A 440 -7.29 -30.22 17.14
CA GLU A 440 -7.97 -31.40 17.68
C GLU A 440 -9.19 -31.03 18.55
N ARG A 441 -9.34 -29.75 18.93
CA ARG A 441 -10.46 -29.26 19.75
C ARG A 441 -11.75 -29.10 18.95
N ARG A 442 -12.89 -29.05 19.63
CA ARG A 442 -14.15 -28.62 18.99
C ARG A 442 -14.02 -27.15 18.53
N GLY A 443 -14.61 -26.83 17.38
CA GLY A 443 -14.59 -25.49 16.79
C GLY A 443 -15.95 -25.08 16.26
N ALA A 444 -16.09 -23.79 15.92
CA ALA A 444 -17.30 -23.24 15.34
C ALA A 444 -17.46 -23.72 13.89
N SER A 445 -18.65 -24.22 13.54
CA SER A 445 -18.96 -24.57 12.16
C SER A 445 -19.25 -23.30 11.37
N ALA A 446 -18.40 -22.98 10.38
CA ALA A 446 -18.56 -21.80 9.53
C ALA A 446 -19.39 -22.09 8.27
N ARG A 447 -19.26 -23.30 7.71
CA ARG A 447 -20.03 -23.76 6.55
C ARG A 447 -20.23 -25.26 6.65
N ARG A 448 -21.44 -25.74 6.37
CA ARG A 448 -21.77 -27.18 6.34
C ARG A 448 -22.73 -27.49 5.20
N ARG A 449 -22.42 -28.53 4.42
CA ARG A 449 -23.25 -29.08 3.36
C ARG A 449 -23.09 -30.60 3.35
N GLY A 450 -24.20 -31.34 3.23
CA GLY A 450 -24.17 -32.80 3.20
C GLY A 450 -23.69 -33.45 4.51
N SER A 451 -23.22 -34.70 4.42
CA SER A 451 -22.73 -35.50 5.54
C SER A 451 -21.25 -35.84 5.34
N ILE A 452 -20.37 -35.11 6.01
CA ILE A 452 -18.92 -35.24 5.85
C ILE A 452 -18.42 -36.64 6.25
N GLU A 453 -18.90 -37.17 7.36
CA GLU A 453 -18.46 -38.47 7.88
C GLU A 453 -18.85 -39.63 6.95
N ARG A 454 -20.09 -39.62 6.45
CA ARG A 454 -20.56 -40.64 5.49
C ARG A 454 -19.78 -40.56 4.18
N ALA A 455 -19.54 -39.35 3.69
CA ALA A 455 -18.83 -39.14 2.44
C ALA A 455 -17.36 -39.57 2.53
N LEU A 456 -16.66 -39.25 3.62
CA LEU A 456 -15.28 -39.71 3.84
C LEU A 456 -15.20 -41.24 3.99
N ARG A 457 -16.15 -41.88 4.69
CA ARG A 457 -16.21 -43.35 4.78
C ARG A 457 -16.45 -44.04 3.44
N SER A 458 -17.16 -43.38 2.52
CA SER A 458 -17.51 -43.93 1.20
C SER A 458 -16.51 -43.54 0.10
N ALA A 459 -15.53 -42.69 0.42
CA ALA A 459 -14.55 -42.22 -0.54
C ALA A 459 -13.61 -43.36 -0.94
N LYS A 460 -13.23 -43.41 -2.22
CA LYS A 460 -12.27 -44.39 -2.73
C LYS A 460 -10.85 -44.05 -2.29
N HIS A 461 -10.52 -42.77 -2.26
CA HIS A 461 -9.26 -42.24 -1.76
C HIS A 461 -9.54 -41.08 -0.81
N VAL A 462 -8.83 -41.04 0.32
CA VAL A 462 -8.84 -39.90 1.24
C VAL A 462 -7.46 -39.25 1.20
N VAL A 463 -7.43 -37.95 0.96
CA VAL A 463 -6.22 -37.13 0.95
C VAL A 463 -6.25 -36.21 2.16
N GLU A 464 -5.13 -36.11 2.87
CA GLU A 464 -4.99 -35.29 4.07
C GLU A 464 -3.73 -34.44 3.98
N ALA A 465 -3.83 -33.19 4.43
CA ALA A 465 -2.71 -32.25 4.42
C ALA A 465 -2.87 -31.22 5.54
N ARG A 466 -1.74 -30.67 6.00
CA ARG A 466 -1.68 -29.54 6.93
C ARG A 466 -0.85 -28.44 6.31
N TYR A 467 -1.35 -27.20 6.37
CA TYR A 467 -0.71 -26.01 5.84
C TYR A 467 -0.49 -24.98 6.94
N GLU A 468 0.65 -24.32 6.91
CA GLU A 468 1.06 -23.35 7.93
C GLU A 468 1.50 -22.03 7.29
N THR A 469 1.08 -20.93 7.90
CA THR A 469 1.54 -19.58 7.54
C THR A 469 2.06 -18.85 8.77
N PRO A 470 3.17 -18.09 8.65
CA PRO A 470 3.78 -17.38 9.77
C PRO A 470 3.12 -16.03 10.01
N TYR A 471 3.52 -15.40 11.13
CA TYR A 471 3.30 -13.98 11.34
C TYR A 471 4.04 -13.16 10.28
N LEU A 472 3.42 -12.09 9.78
CA LEU A 472 4.08 -11.15 8.87
C LEU A 472 3.94 -9.71 9.33
N ALA A 473 5.02 -8.97 9.17
CA ALA A 473 5.01 -7.52 9.24
C ALA A 473 4.57 -6.89 7.91
N HIS A 474 4.04 -5.68 7.99
CA HIS A 474 3.68 -4.87 6.84
C HIS A 474 4.93 -4.38 6.10
N ALA A 475 5.94 -3.98 6.88
CA ALA A 475 7.19 -3.41 6.40
C ALA A 475 6.95 -2.25 5.40
N THR A 476 6.08 -1.30 5.78
CA THR A 476 5.80 -0.10 4.99
C THR A 476 7.09 0.67 4.72
N MET A 477 7.29 1.29 3.55
CA MET A 477 8.55 1.98 3.26
C MET A 477 8.76 3.20 4.16
N GLU A 478 7.67 3.85 4.56
CA GLU A 478 7.63 4.90 5.58
C GLU A 478 7.23 4.30 6.94
N PRO A 479 8.14 4.20 7.92
CA PRO A 479 7.80 3.80 9.29
C PRO A 479 6.69 4.65 9.91
N MET A 480 6.02 4.10 10.92
CA MET A 480 4.97 4.84 11.65
C MET A 480 5.49 6.16 12.20
N ASN A 481 4.75 7.23 11.94
CA ASN A 481 5.10 8.57 12.37
C ASN A 481 3.86 9.47 12.37
N CYS A 482 3.88 10.49 13.21
CA CYS A 482 2.79 11.44 13.35
C CYS A 482 3.32 12.76 13.92
N ILE A 483 2.80 13.89 13.44
CA ILE A 483 2.99 15.19 14.09
C ILE A 483 1.68 15.57 14.76
N ALA A 484 1.73 15.94 16.03
CA ALA A 484 0.58 16.47 16.75
C ALA A 484 0.94 17.82 17.41
N GLU A 485 -0.02 18.73 17.42
CA GLU A 485 0.04 20.01 18.13
C GLU A 485 -1.23 20.12 18.97
N VAL A 486 -1.09 20.31 20.29
CA VAL A 486 -2.23 20.32 21.22
C VAL A 486 -2.14 21.57 22.08
N THR A 487 -3.24 22.33 22.10
CA THR A 487 -3.50 23.43 23.01
C THR A 487 -4.75 23.12 23.83
N ASP A 488 -5.13 24.02 24.73
CA ASP A 488 -6.36 23.88 25.51
C ASP A 488 -7.63 23.98 24.63
N ASP A 489 -7.52 24.56 23.43
CA ASP A 489 -8.65 24.86 22.54
C ASP A 489 -8.67 24.05 21.24
N ALA A 490 -7.57 23.36 20.91
CA ALA A 490 -7.41 22.70 19.62
C ALA A 490 -6.40 21.54 19.66
N CYS A 491 -6.61 20.57 18.78
CA CYS A 491 -5.65 19.52 18.46
C CYS A 491 -5.54 19.38 16.94
N ASP A 492 -4.34 19.58 16.41
CA ASP A 492 -4.01 19.40 15.00
C ASP A 492 -3.06 18.21 14.83
N ILE A 493 -3.37 17.35 13.85
CA ILE A 493 -2.65 16.09 13.61
C ILE A 493 -2.29 15.99 12.14
N TRP A 494 -1.00 15.85 11.81
CA TRP A 494 -0.53 15.56 10.45
C TRP A 494 -0.04 14.13 10.38
N VAL A 495 -0.70 13.32 9.56
CA VAL A 495 -0.45 11.89 9.55
C VAL A 495 -0.85 11.26 8.23
N GLY A 496 -0.08 10.27 7.78
CA GLY A 496 -0.50 9.33 6.74
C GLY A 496 -1.24 8.18 7.43
N MET A 497 -2.53 8.01 7.18
CA MET A 497 -3.35 7.02 7.89
C MET A 497 -4.33 6.31 6.94
N GLN A 498 -5.00 5.27 7.41
CA GLN A 498 -6.12 4.62 6.72
C GLN A 498 -7.47 4.86 7.41
N SER A 499 -7.51 5.29 8.68
CA SER A 499 -8.75 5.67 9.36
C SER A 499 -8.66 7.12 9.87
N GLN A 500 -9.23 8.05 9.10
CA GLN A 500 -9.29 9.47 9.43
C GLN A 500 -10.15 9.73 10.68
N GLN A 501 -11.33 9.10 10.72
CA GLN A 501 -12.23 9.23 11.87
C GLN A 501 -11.69 8.49 13.11
N GLY A 502 -10.99 7.36 12.94
CA GLY A 502 -10.31 6.68 14.04
C GLY A 502 -9.23 7.57 14.68
N ALA A 503 -8.40 8.22 13.86
CA ALA A 503 -7.39 9.16 14.36
C ALA A 503 -8.01 10.37 15.09
N GLN A 504 -9.10 10.92 14.55
CA GLN A 504 -9.84 12.01 15.19
C GLN A 504 -10.43 11.57 16.54
N ALA A 505 -11.07 10.40 16.59
CA ALA A 505 -11.66 9.86 17.80
C ALA A 505 -10.60 9.57 18.88
N CYS A 506 -9.47 8.97 18.50
CA CYS A 506 -8.34 8.74 19.40
C CYS A 506 -7.84 10.04 20.04
N ALA A 507 -7.70 11.09 19.25
CA ALA A 507 -7.26 12.39 19.77
C ALA A 507 -8.31 13.07 20.64
N MET A 508 -9.61 12.96 20.30
CA MET A 508 -10.70 13.43 21.15
C MET A 508 -10.67 12.74 22.52
N GLU A 509 -10.48 11.42 22.56
CA GLU A 509 -10.39 10.65 23.81
C GLU A 509 -9.23 11.12 24.70
N ILE A 510 -8.05 11.33 24.10
CA ILE A 510 -6.85 11.76 24.83
C ILE A 510 -6.96 13.20 25.32
N THR A 511 -7.50 14.09 24.48
CA THR A 511 -7.52 15.53 24.76
C THR A 511 -8.71 15.94 25.61
N GLY A 512 -9.87 15.30 25.44
CA GLY A 512 -11.17 15.72 25.95
C GLY A 512 -11.83 16.79 25.07
N LEU A 513 -11.22 17.17 23.94
CA LEU A 513 -11.74 18.20 23.05
C LEU A 513 -12.92 17.67 22.21
N PRO A 514 -13.90 18.53 21.89
CA PRO A 514 -14.97 18.16 20.96
C PRO A 514 -14.44 18.07 19.53
N ARG A 515 -15.16 17.34 18.67
CA ARG A 515 -14.76 16.98 17.30
C ARG A 515 -14.32 18.18 16.46
N GLU A 516 -15.04 19.30 16.53
CA GLU A 516 -14.75 20.52 15.77
C GLU A 516 -13.43 21.21 16.16
N ARG A 517 -12.85 20.84 17.30
CA ARG A 517 -11.54 21.29 17.76
C ARG A 517 -10.41 20.32 17.46
N VAL A 518 -10.73 19.13 16.92
CA VAL A 518 -9.74 18.11 16.53
C VAL A 518 -9.66 18.01 15.01
N ARG A 519 -8.54 18.48 14.45
CA ARG A 519 -8.31 18.59 13.00
C ARG A 519 -7.29 17.54 12.55
N VAL A 520 -7.71 16.73 11.60
CA VAL A 520 -6.87 15.70 10.97
C VAL A 520 -6.45 16.18 9.59
N HIS A 521 -5.15 16.42 9.43
CA HIS A 521 -4.49 16.82 8.19
C HIS A 521 -3.91 15.57 7.52
N THR A 522 -4.70 14.94 6.65
CA THR A 522 -4.28 13.76 5.90
C THR A 522 -3.10 14.11 4.98
N THR A 523 -2.04 13.31 5.06
CA THR A 523 -0.88 13.36 4.14
C THR A 523 -0.82 12.10 3.29
N TYR A 524 0.06 12.07 2.27
CA TYR A 524 0.37 10.82 1.57
C TYR A 524 0.94 9.79 2.54
N SER A 525 0.76 8.50 2.25
CA SER A 525 1.32 7.41 3.05
C SER A 525 2.33 6.60 2.25
N GLY A 526 3.53 6.41 2.77
CA GLY A 526 4.61 5.62 2.16
C GLY A 526 4.39 4.11 2.27
N GLY A 527 3.19 3.66 1.92
CA GLY A 527 2.66 2.32 2.17
C GLY A 527 1.82 2.29 3.44
N GLY A 528 0.69 1.57 3.37
CA GLY A 528 -0.16 1.27 4.52
C GLY A 528 -0.29 -0.23 4.71
N PHE A 529 -0.79 -0.91 3.68
CA PHE A 529 -0.99 -2.36 3.67
C PHE A 529 -1.85 -2.88 4.84
N GLY A 530 -2.62 -1.99 5.48
CA GLY A 530 -3.44 -2.23 6.64
C GLY A 530 -2.82 -1.79 7.97
N ARG A 531 -1.48 -1.63 8.08
CA ARG A 531 -0.80 -1.12 9.28
C ARG A 531 -1.35 0.22 9.78
N ARG A 532 -1.67 1.10 8.83
CA ARG A 532 -2.08 2.48 9.09
C ARG A 532 -3.57 2.61 9.42
N LEU A 533 -4.30 1.50 9.57
CA LEU A 533 -5.64 1.48 10.19
C LEU A 533 -5.55 1.67 11.70
N GLU A 534 -4.46 1.18 12.31
CA GLU A 534 -4.18 1.38 13.73
C GLU A 534 -3.84 2.85 14.02
N THR A 535 -4.12 3.29 15.25
CA THR A 535 -3.94 4.68 15.69
C THR A 535 -2.96 4.82 16.87
N ASP A 536 -2.18 3.78 17.16
CA ASP A 536 -1.21 3.72 18.26
C ASP A 536 -0.16 4.84 18.19
N TYR A 537 0.43 5.06 17.01
CA TYR A 537 1.40 6.14 16.79
C TYR A 537 0.78 7.55 16.79
N VAL A 538 -0.53 7.67 16.50
CA VAL A 538 -1.28 8.92 16.68
C VAL A 538 -1.47 9.21 18.17
N ALA A 539 -1.85 8.18 18.94
CA ALA A 539 -2.06 8.29 20.37
C ALA A 539 -0.79 8.75 21.10
N GLU A 540 0.36 8.23 20.71
CA GLU A 540 1.67 8.63 21.25
C GLU A 540 1.97 10.11 20.97
N ALA A 541 1.81 10.55 19.72
CA ALA A 541 2.07 11.93 19.33
C ALA A 541 1.14 12.91 20.07
N VAL A 542 -0.16 12.61 20.14
CA VAL A 542 -1.14 13.48 20.81
C VAL A 542 -0.89 13.55 22.32
N ARG A 543 -0.58 12.43 22.98
CA ARG A 543 -0.23 12.43 24.41
C ARG A 543 1.02 13.27 24.67
N LEU A 544 2.08 13.08 23.89
CA LEU A 544 3.31 13.85 24.03
C LEU A 544 3.09 15.34 23.80
N ALA A 545 2.38 15.70 22.72
CA ALA A 545 2.06 17.10 22.42
C ALA A 545 1.24 17.75 23.54
N LYS A 546 0.25 17.04 24.09
CA LYS A 546 -0.54 17.49 25.25
C LYS A 546 0.31 17.69 26.51
N MET A 547 1.19 16.75 26.83
CA MET A 547 2.06 16.82 28.02
C MET A 547 3.13 17.92 27.93
N LEU A 548 3.51 18.31 26.71
CA LEU A 548 4.58 19.27 26.45
C LEU A 548 4.08 20.66 26.04
N HIS A 549 2.79 20.80 25.73
CA HIS A 549 2.19 22.03 25.20
C HIS A 549 2.95 22.59 23.99
N ARG A 550 3.43 21.69 23.12
CA ARG A 550 4.22 22.00 21.92
C ARG A 550 3.91 21.01 20.81
N ALA A 551 4.18 21.40 19.57
CA ALA A 551 4.16 20.46 18.46
C ALA A 551 5.23 19.37 18.66
N VAL A 552 4.83 18.10 18.52
CA VAL A 552 5.71 16.93 18.65
C VAL A 552 5.59 16.07 17.41
N ARG A 553 6.72 15.75 16.78
CA ARG A 553 6.85 14.73 15.74
C ARG A 553 7.34 13.43 16.37
N VAL A 554 6.47 12.43 16.42
CA VAL A 554 6.84 11.06 16.80
C VAL A 554 7.32 10.33 15.56
N LEU A 555 8.48 9.68 15.68
CA LEU A 555 9.06 8.80 14.67
C LEU A 555 9.32 7.42 15.27
N TRP A 556 8.83 6.38 14.62
CA TRP A 556 9.26 5.01 14.88
C TRP A 556 10.48 4.69 14.02
N THR A 557 11.46 4.00 14.61
CA THR A 557 12.53 3.39 13.82
C THR A 557 12.02 2.15 13.10
N ARG A 558 12.78 1.64 12.11
CA ARG A 558 12.42 0.37 11.46
C ARG A 558 12.34 -0.80 12.45
N ALA A 559 13.22 -0.83 13.43
CA ALA A 559 13.18 -1.86 14.47
C ALA A 559 11.90 -1.77 15.30
N ASP A 560 11.45 -0.56 15.66
CA ASP A 560 10.16 -0.38 16.35
C ASP A 560 9.00 -0.80 15.46
N ASP A 561 9.01 -0.41 14.18
CA ASP A 561 7.99 -0.75 13.19
C ASP A 561 7.85 -2.26 12.98
N LEU A 562 8.96 -3.01 12.98
CA LEU A 562 8.96 -4.47 12.81
C LEU A 562 8.71 -5.24 14.11
N ARG A 563 9.13 -4.73 15.27
CA ARG A 563 9.00 -5.43 16.57
C ARG A 563 7.67 -5.14 17.27
N HIS A 564 7.03 -4.02 16.96
CA HIS A 564 5.76 -3.58 17.55
C HIS A 564 4.68 -3.39 16.48
N ASP A 565 4.75 -4.18 15.40
CA ASP A 565 3.72 -4.24 14.38
C ASP A 565 2.43 -4.91 14.93
N PHE A 566 1.33 -4.74 14.21
CA PHE A 566 0.14 -5.56 14.31
C PHE A 566 0.17 -6.60 13.19
N TYR A 567 0.70 -7.78 13.48
CA TYR A 567 1.07 -8.74 12.43
C TYR A 567 -0.14 -9.34 11.72
N ARG A 568 0.04 -9.75 10.45
CA ARG A 568 -0.84 -10.79 9.91
C ARG A 568 -0.68 -12.02 10.80
N PRO A 569 -1.75 -12.61 11.34
CA PRO A 569 -1.64 -13.73 12.28
C PRO A 569 -0.93 -14.94 11.66
N ALA A 570 -0.15 -15.68 12.46
CA ALA A 570 0.17 -17.06 12.13
C ALA A 570 -1.09 -17.93 12.18
N SER A 571 -1.17 -18.93 11.31
CA SER A 571 -2.30 -19.86 11.27
C SER A 571 -1.91 -21.24 10.76
N LEU A 572 -2.71 -22.24 11.15
CA LEU A 572 -2.53 -23.62 10.74
C LEU A 572 -3.88 -24.18 10.27
N THR A 573 -3.90 -24.74 9.06
CA THR A 573 -5.10 -25.34 8.45
C THR A 573 -4.89 -26.82 8.17
N ALA A 574 -5.81 -27.66 8.60
CA ALA A 574 -5.84 -29.08 8.26
C ALA A 574 -7.00 -29.42 7.33
N PHE A 575 -6.70 -30.28 6.35
CA PHE A 575 -7.67 -30.81 5.41
C PHE A 575 -7.80 -32.32 5.49
N ARG A 576 -9.03 -32.80 5.25
CA ARG A 576 -9.32 -34.17 4.85
C ARG A 576 -10.33 -34.13 3.72
N ALA A 577 -10.03 -34.71 2.57
CA ALA A 577 -10.94 -34.73 1.43
C ALA A 577 -11.03 -36.11 0.80
N GLY A 578 -12.22 -36.43 0.29
CA GLY A 578 -12.53 -37.72 -0.32
C GLY A 578 -12.66 -37.58 -1.83
N LEU A 579 -12.04 -38.49 -2.58
CA LEU A 579 -12.22 -38.67 -4.01
C LEU A 579 -13.04 -39.94 -4.28
N ASP A 580 -14.00 -39.86 -5.19
CA ASP A 580 -14.76 -41.01 -5.67
C ASP A 580 -13.93 -41.87 -6.67
N ALA A 581 -14.51 -42.98 -7.13
CA ALA A 581 -13.85 -43.90 -8.06
C ALA A 581 -13.51 -43.28 -9.44
N ARG A 582 -14.11 -42.13 -9.79
CA ARG A 582 -13.84 -41.37 -11.02
C ARG A 582 -12.90 -40.18 -10.78
N GLY A 583 -12.30 -40.10 -9.58
CA GLY A 583 -11.46 -38.98 -9.16
C GLY A 583 -12.27 -37.67 -9.04
N GLY A 584 -13.56 -37.75 -8.73
CA GLY A 584 -14.41 -36.59 -8.42
C GLY A 584 -14.37 -36.27 -6.92
N LEU A 585 -14.35 -34.98 -6.58
CA LEU A 585 -14.31 -34.52 -5.18
C LEU A 585 -15.67 -34.75 -4.49
N SER A 586 -15.72 -35.67 -3.53
CA SER A 586 -16.96 -36.09 -2.85
C SER A 586 -17.09 -35.52 -1.44
N ALA A 587 -15.98 -35.23 -0.77
CA ALA A 587 -15.93 -34.75 0.60
C ALA A 587 -14.81 -33.72 0.81
N TRP A 588 -15.06 -32.71 1.65
CA TRP A 588 -14.07 -31.70 2.06
C TRP A 588 -14.31 -31.31 3.52
N LEU A 589 -13.34 -31.60 4.37
CA LEU A 589 -13.26 -31.09 5.73
C LEU A 589 -12.05 -30.16 5.82
N GLN A 590 -12.28 -28.92 6.21
CA GLN A 590 -11.25 -27.93 6.50
C GLN A 590 -11.38 -27.46 7.94
N ARG A 591 -10.27 -27.47 8.67
CA ARG A 591 -10.18 -27.00 10.06
C ARG A 591 -9.09 -25.95 10.13
N ILE A 592 -9.42 -24.75 10.60
CA ILE A 592 -8.50 -23.61 10.67
C ILE A 592 -8.31 -23.24 12.13
N ALA A 593 -7.05 -23.16 12.59
CA ALA A 593 -6.67 -22.70 13.91
C ALA A 593 -5.88 -21.39 13.81
N GLY A 594 -6.27 -20.40 14.63
CA GLY A 594 -5.57 -19.12 14.75
C GLY A 594 -6.43 -18.03 15.43
N PRO A 595 -5.88 -16.81 15.57
CA PRO A 595 -6.62 -15.64 16.02
C PRO A 595 -7.77 -15.28 15.08
N GLU A 596 -8.71 -14.44 15.52
CA GLU A 596 -9.93 -14.11 14.77
C GLU A 596 -9.66 -13.71 13.31
N LEU A 597 -8.66 -12.87 13.08
CA LEU A 597 -8.28 -12.40 11.74
C LEU A 597 -7.84 -13.52 10.79
N ALA A 598 -7.31 -14.64 11.29
CA ALA A 598 -6.94 -15.79 10.48
C ALA A 598 -8.15 -16.66 10.06
N LEU A 599 -9.28 -16.51 10.74
CA LEU A 599 -10.45 -17.39 10.56
C LEU A 599 -11.42 -16.86 9.49
N GLY A 600 -11.29 -15.60 9.09
CA GLY A 600 -12.13 -14.92 8.11
C GLY A 600 -11.78 -15.24 6.65
N GLU A 601 -12.54 -14.65 5.72
CA GLU A 601 -12.22 -14.60 4.27
C GLU A 601 -11.96 -15.95 3.58
N VAL A 602 -12.62 -17.01 4.06
CA VAL A 602 -12.55 -18.36 3.50
C VAL A 602 -13.49 -18.47 2.29
N GLU A 603 -12.94 -18.43 1.09
CA GLU A 603 -13.68 -18.57 -0.16
C GLU A 603 -13.40 -19.94 -0.80
N ILE A 604 -14.47 -20.71 -1.01
CA ILE A 604 -14.41 -22.05 -1.63
C ILE A 604 -15.46 -22.08 -2.76
N PRO A 605 -15.05 -21.75 -4.01
CA PRO A 605 -15.94 -21.67 -5.16
C PRO A 605 -16.22 -23.03 -5.81
N TYR A 606 -15.56 -24.10 -5.35
CA TYR A 606 -15.64 -25.42 -5.96
C TYR A 606 -16.95 -26.14 -5.63
N ALA A 607 -17.51 -26.86 -6.63
CA ALA A 607 -18.66 -27.72 -6.46
C ALA A 607 -18.30 -28.96 -5.63
N ILE A 608 -18.66 -28.97 -4.34
CA ILE A 608 -18.29 -30.02 -3.38
C ILE A 608 -19.53 -30.58 -2.65
N PRO A 609 -20.01 -31.79 -2.96
CA PRO A 609 -21.28 -32.29 -2.41
C PRO A 609 -21.34 -32.31 -0.88
N ASN A 610 -20.24 -32.70 -0.21
CA ASN A 610 -20.16 -32.75 1.25
C ASN A 610 -19.02 -31.87 1.74
N LEU A 611 -19.35 -30.75 2.39
CA LEU A 611 -18.41 -29.70 2.77
C LEU A 611 -18.57 -29.39 4.26
N SER A 612 -17.46 -29.29 4.99
CA SER A 612 -17.43 -28.77 6.35
C SER A 612 -16.21 -27.87 6.54
N VAL A 613 -16.45 -26.64 6.98
CA VAL A 613 -15.42 -25.69 7.40
C VAL A 613 -15.60 -25.43 8.88
N VAL A 614 -14.55 -25.67 9.66
CA VAL A 614 -14.50 -25.51 11.11
C VAL A 614 -13.43 -24.48 11.46
N ARG A 615 -13.82 -23.48 12.26
CA ARG A 615 -12.95 -22.41 12.75
C ARG A 615 -12.68 -22.62 14.23
N ILE A 616 -11.41 -22.55 14.62
CA ILE A 616 -10.98 -22.79 15.99
C ILE A 616 -10.18 -21.57 16.42
N LYS A 617 -10.77 -20.74 17.28
CA LYS A 617 -10.09 -19.60 17.86
C LYS A 617 -8.99 -20.08 18.79
N GLU A 618 -7.79 -19.61 18.53
CA GLU A 618 -6.59 -19.84 19.31
C GLU A 618 -5.73 -18.58 19.22
N ASP A 619 -5.61 -17.84 20.32
CA ASP A 619 -4.88 -16.57 20.37
C ASP A 619 -3.61 -16.74 21.24
N PRO A 620 -2.42 -16.76 20.60
CA PRO A 620 -1.15 -16.83 21.32
C PRO A 620 -0.75 -15.55 22.07
N GLY A 621 -1.52 -14.45 21.97
CA GLY A 621 -1.23 -13.18 22.66
C GLY A 621 -0.26 -12.26 21.91
N VAL A 622 -0.03 -12.51 20.62
CA VAL A 622 0.74 -11.64 19.73
C VAL A 622 -0.23 -10.66 19.05
N PRO A 623 0.03 -9.34 19.03
CA PRO A 623 -0.84 -8.37 18.37
C PRO A 623 -1.06 -8.72 16.89
N THR A 624 -2.31 -8.63 16.43
CA THR A 624 -2.65 -8.94 15.04
C THR A 624 -3.43 -7.80 14.40
N GLY A 625 -3.18 -7.55 13.12
CA GLY A 625 -3.78 -6.47 12.35
C GLY A 625 -4.11 -6.89 10.93
N TYR A 626 -4.86 -6.05 10.25
CA TYR A 626 -5.14 -6.22 8.83
C TYR A 626 -3.85 -6.06 8.05
N TRP A 627 -3.41 -7.10 7.35
CA TRP A 627 -2.33 -7.05 6.36
C TRP A 627 -2.95 -7.16 4.98
N ARG A 628 -2.33 -6.63 3.92
CA ARG A 628 -2.92 -6.61 2.55
C ARG A 628 -3.43 -8.00 2.13
N SER A 629 -4.75 -8.17 1.98
CA SER A 629 -5.48 -9.45 1.74
C SER A 629 -5.67 -10.40 2.95
N VAL A 630 -5.46 -9.90 4.16
CA VAL A 630 -5.81 -10.46 5.48
C VAL A 630 -5.81 -11.99 5.51
N GLY A 631 -6.97 -12.61 5.71
CA GLY A 631 -7.14 -14.06 5.75
C GLY A 631 -7.19 -14.68 4.35
N ALA A 632 -7.58 -13.93 3.31
CA ALA A 632 -7.64 -14.43 1.94
C ALA A 632 -6.28 -14.98 1.48
N SER A 633 -5.15 -14.33 1.82
CA SER A 633 -3.81 -14.84 1.47
C SER A 633 -3.47 -16.20 2.10
N GLN A 634 -3.85 -16.41 3.36
CA GLN A 634 -3.59 -17.65 4.09
C GLN A 634 -4.49 -18.79 3.59
N ASN A 635 -5.76 -18.45 3.35
CA ASN A 635 -6.74 -19.39 2.84
C ASN A 635 -6.44 -19.78 1.40
N ALA A 636 -6.07 -18.85 0.52
CA ALA A 636 -5.69 -19.16 -0.85
C ALA A 636 -4.49 -20.11 -0.90
N PHE A 637 -3.44 -19.86 -0.11
CA PHE A 637 -2.29 -20.78 -0.03
C PHE A 637 -2.72 -22.20 0.34
N SER A 638 -3.48 -22.36 1.42
CA SER A 638 -3.88 -23.68 1.91
C SER A 638 -4.88 -24.38 0.98
N ILE A 639 -5.89 -23.67 0.47
CA ILE A 639 -6.96 -24.20 -0.39
C ILE A 639 -6.41 -24.57 -1.77
N GLU A 640 -5.70 -23.65 -2.43
CA GLU A 640 -5.28 -23.87 -3.82
C GLU A 640 -4.12 -24.86 -3.94
N CYS A 641 -3.22 -24.95 -2.95
CA CYS A 641 -2.25 -26.04 -2.90
C CYS A 641 -2.96 -27.39 -2.69
N PHE A 642 -3.94 -27.45 -1.80
CA PHE A 642 -4.64 -28.71 -1.53
C PHE A 642 -5.50 -29.17 -2.71
N VAL A 643 -6.13 -28.24 -3.43
CA VAL A 643 -6.84 -28.55 -4.69
C VAL A 643 -5.88 -29.10 -5.75
N ASP A 644 -4.64 -28.60 -5.82
CA ASP A 644 -3.60 -29.16 -6.69
C ASP A 644 -3.21 -30.59 -6.30
N GLU A 645 -3.06 -30.86 -4.99
CA GLU A 645 -2.81 -32.20 -4.47
C GLU A 645 -3.97 -33.17 -4.80
N LEU A 646 -5.21 -32.71 -4.72
CA LEU A 646 -6.39 -33.49 -5.10
C LEU A 646 -6.42 -33.80 -6.60
N ALA A 647 -6.06 -32.84 -7.45
CA ALA A 647 -5.94 -33.07 -8.89
C ALA A 647 -4.89 -34.15 -9.20
N HIS A 648 -3.73 -34.08 -8.56
CA HIS A 648 -2.67 -35.06 -8.71
C HIS A 648 -3.08 -36.46 -8.21
N ALA A 649 -3.71 -36.54 -7.02
CA ALA A 649 -4.24 -37.80 -6.48
C ALA A 649 -5.34 -38.41 -7.36
N ALA A 650 -6.08 -37.58 -8.10
CA ALA A 650 -7.07 -38.00 -9.09
C ALA A 650 -6.47 -38.36 -10.47
N GLY A 651 -5.16 -38.16 -10.67
CA GLY A 651 -4.49 -38.35 -11.97
C GLY A 651 -4.96 -37.37 -13.05
N LYS A 652 -5.37 -36.15 -12.66
CA LYS A 652 -5.94 -35.14 -13.56
C LYS A 652 -5.03 -33.93 -13.68
N ASP A 653 -5.09 -33.29 -14.85
CA ASP A 653 -4.48 -31.97 -15.05
C ASP A 653 -5.06 -30.95 -14.04
N PRO A 654 -4.22 -30.18 -13.32
CA PRO A 654 -4.68 -29.24 -12.29
C PRO A 654 -5.62 -28.13 -12.77
N LEU A 655 -5.46 -27.66 -14.01
CA LEU A 655 -6.37 -26.65 -14.60
C LEU A 655 -7.72 -27.30 -14.91
N ALA A 656 -7.73 -28.43 -15.62
CA ALA A 656 -8.95 -29.15 -15.98
C ALA A 656 -9.76 -29.57 -14.74
N PHE A 657 -9.08 -29.99 -13.67
CA PHE A 657 -9.72 -30.33 -12.40
C PHE A 657 -10.46 -29.13 -11.78
N ARG A 658 -9.80 -27.96 -11.72
CA ARG A 658 -10.41 -26.71 -11.22
C ARG A 658 -11.60 -26.28 -12.09
N LEU A 659 -11.43 -26.27 -13.42
CA LEU A 659 -12.49 -25.87 -14.35
C LEU A 659 -13.73 -26.74 -14.22
N ALA A 660 -13.58 -28.06 -14.06
CA ALA A 660 -14.70 -28.97 -13.85
C ALA A 660 -15.47 -28.64 -12.55
N LEU A 661 -14.76 -28.36 -11.46
CA LEU A 661 -15.37 -27.97 -10.18
C LEU A 661 -16.00 -26.57 -10.22
N LEU A 662 -15.57 -25.71 -11.15
CA LEU A 662 -16.02 -24.33 -11.32
C LEU A 662 -17.02 -24.15 -12.46
N ALA A 663 -17.63 -25.23 -12.99
CA ALA A 663 -18.57 -25.14 -14.11
C ALA A 663 -19.76 -24.17 -13.89
N HIS A 664 -20.12 -23.91 -12.62
CA HIS A 664 -21.20 -23.00 -12.21
C HIS A 664 -20.73 -21.56 -11.91
N GLU A 665 -19.43 -21.28 -12.07
CA GLU A 665 -18.75 -20.06 -11.63
C GLU A 665 -18.03 -19.38 -12.84
N PRO A 666 -18.77 -18.72 -13.75
CA PRO A 666 -18.21 -18.26 -15.03
C PRO A 666 -17.09 -17.23 -14.87
N ARG A 667 -17.13 -16.36 -13.85
CA ARG A 667 -16.06 -15.37 -13.62
C ARG A 667 -14.77 -16.00 -13.10
N HIS A 668 -14.88 -17.01 -12.22
CA HIS A 668 -13.70 -17.80 -11.79
C HIS A 668 -13.06 -18.52 -12.97
N ARG A 669 -13.89 -19.13 -13.83
CA ARG A 669 -13.40 -19.80 -15.04
C ARG A 669 -12.72 -18.84 -15.99
N ALA A 670 -13.33 -17.69 -16.28
CA ALA A 670 -12.78 -16.71 -17.22
C ALA A 670 -11.37 -16.24 -16.83
N VAL A 671 -11.12 -15.95 -15.55
CA VAL A 671 -9.77 -15.57 -15.11
C VAL A 671 -8.79 -16.74 -15.17
N LEU A 672 -9.20 -17.96 -14.80
CA LEU A 672 -8.36 -19.16 -14.88
C LEU A 672 -7.96 -19.48 -16.32
N GLU A 673 -8.94 -19.47 -17.23
CA GLU A 673 -8.75 -19.75 -18.65
C GLU A 673 -7.82 -18.71 -19.28
N LEU A 674 -8.04 -17.41 -19.01
CA LEU A 674 -7.18 -16.34 -19.51
C LEU A 674 -5.74 -16.46 -18.97
N ALA A 675 -5.56 -16.72 -17.66
CA ALA A 675 -4.22 -16.89 -17.09
C ALA A 675 -3.50 -18.10 -17.70
N ALA A 676 -4.20 -19.22 -17.87
CA ALA A 676 -3.64 -20.43 -18.46
C ALA A 676 -3.29 -20.25 -19.94
N GLU A 677 -4.14 -19.59 -20.72
CA GLU A 677 -3.89 -19.25 -22.12
C GLU A 677 -2.62 -18.39 -22.25
N ARG A 678 -2.53 -17.29 -21.50
CA ARG A 678 -1.40 -16.35 -21.55
C ARG A 678 -0.09 -16.95 -21.05
N ALA A 679 -0.18 -17.89 -20.11
CA ALA A 679 0.98 -18.65 -19.65
C ALA A 679 1.38 -19.78 -20.60
N GLY A 680 0.58 -20.10 -21.62
CA GLY A 680 0.79 -21.24 -22.50
C GLY A 680 0.75 -22.55 -21.74
N TRP A 681 -0.22 -22.75 -20.82
CA TRP A 681 -0.27 -23.84 -19.83
C TRP A 681 0.10 -25.24 -20.39
N HIS A 682 -0.37 -25.57 -21.59
CA HIS A 682 -0.14 -26.86 -22.24
C HIS A 682 1.16 -26.95 -23.06
N ASP A 683 1.90 -25.85 -23.19
CA ASP A 683 3.19 -25.84 -23.88
C ASP A 683 4.23 -26.65 -23.11
N LYS A 684 5.12 -27.32 -23.85
CA LYS A 684 6.19 -28.11 -23.26
C LYS A 684 7.23 -27.19 -22.61
N LEU A 685 7.50 -27.44 -21.32
CA LEU A 685 8.57 -26.77 -20.58
C LEU A 685 9.92 -27.47 -20.73
N ALA A 686 11.00 -26.71 -20.57
CA ALA A 686 12.34 -27.28 -20.42
C ALA A 686 12.45 -28.15 -19.16
N LYS A 687 13.37 -29.12 -19.17
CA LYS A 687 13.64 -29.98 -18.00
C LYS A 687 14.01 -29.11 -16.78
N GLY A 688 13.48 -29.45 -15.61
CA GLY A 688 13.71 -28.69 -14.38
C GLY A 688 12.84 -27.44 -14.23
N ARG A 689 11.91 -27.18 -15.17
CA ARG A 689 10.90 -26.11 -15.03
C ARG A 689 9.52 -26.69 -14.74
N GLY A 690 8.73 -25.96 -13.98
CA GLY A 690 7.37 -26.32 -13.61
C GLY A 690 6.43 -25.11 -13.69
N ARG A 691 5.15 -25.38 -13.96
CA ARG A 691 4.07 -24.40 -13.90
C ARG A 691 3.10 -24.77 -12.79
N GLY A 692 2.62 -23.75 -12.09
CA GLY A 692 1.61 -23.89 -11.05
C GLY A 692 0.56 -22.81 -11.21
N ILE A 693 -0.70 -23.17 -10.95
CA ILE A 693 -1.85 -22.29 -11.14
C ILE A 693 -2.66 -22.20 -9.85
N ALA A 694 -3.23 -21.03 -9.59
CA ALA A 694 -4.14 -20.77 -8.48
C ALA A 694 -5.17 -19.70 -8.88
N VAL A 695 -6.36 -19.75 -8.27
CA VAL A 695 -7.39 -18.72 -8.39
C VAL A 695 -7.98 -18.40 -7.03
N TYR A 696 -8.31 -17.14 -6.79
CA TYR A 696 -9.04 -16.74 -5.59
C TYR A 696 -9.96 -15.56 -5.87
N ARG A 697 -11.09 -15.52 -5.16
CA ARG A 697 -12.00 -14.37 -5.15
C ARG A 697 -11.86 -13.65 -3.82
N SER A 698 -11.69 -12.35 -3.86
CA SER A 698 -11.78 -11.50 -2.66
C SER A 698 -12.21 -10.10 -3.03
N TYR A 699 -12.88 -9.41 -2.10
CA TYR A 699 -13.29 -8.01 -2.25
C TYR A 699 -14.06 -7.68 -3.55
N GLY A 700 -14.85 -8.62 -4.06
CA GLY A 700 -15.64 -8.45 -5.28
C GLY A 700 -14.86 -8.58 -6.60
N SER A 701 -13.64 -9.13 -6.55
CA SER A 701 -12.82 -9.39 -7.73
C SER A 701 -12.30 -10.82 -7.74
N TRP A 702 -11.97 -11.29 -8.94
CA TRP A 702 -11.45 -12.63 -9.20
C TRP A 702 -10.06 -12.48 -9.79
N VAL A 703 -9.09 -13.21 -9.25
CA VAL A 703 -7.73 -13.22 -9.77
C VAL A 703 -7.22 -14.64 -9.87
N ALA A 704 -6.69 -14.99 -11.04
CA ALA A 704 -5.92 -16.20 -11.26
C ALA A 704 -4.49 -15.86 -11.60
N GLN A 705 -3.56 -16.70 -11.15
CA GLN A 705 -2.14 -16.56 -11.48
C GLN A 705 -1.52 -17.89 -11.86
N VAL A 706 -0.61 -17.83 -12.83
CA VAL A 706 0.29 -18.94 -13.19
C VAL A 706 1.72 -18.51 -12.89
N ALA A 707 2.44 -19.32 -12.11
CA ALA A 707 3.86 -19.15 -11.88
C ALA A 707 4.65 -20.13 -12.75
N GLU A 708 5.77 -19.69 -13.32
CA GLU A 708 6.82 -20.56 -13.85
C GLU A 708 8.03 -20.53 -12.92
N VAL A 709 8.47 -21.72 -12.48
CA VAL A 709 9.63 -21.90 -11.61
C VAL A 709 10.65 -22.76 -12.32
N SER A 710 11.93 -22.44 -12.16
CA SER A 710 13.04 -23.33 -12.50
C SER A 710 13.75 -23.82 -11.25
N ALA A 711 14.08 -25.11 -11.22
CA ALA A 711 14.93 -25.74 -10.23
C ALA A 711 16.30 -26.05 -10.85
N GLY A 712 17.37 -25.61 -10.19
CA GLY A 712 18.76 -25.91 -10.52
C GLY A 712 19.36 -26.98 -9.61
N ASP A 713 20.66 -27.19 -9.77
CA ASP A 713 21.41 -28.14 -8.95
C ASP A 713 21.47 -27.71 -7.48
N GLY A 714 21.65 -28.67 -6.57
CA GLY A 714 21.79 -28.41 -5.13
C GLY A 714 20.52 -27.89 -4.43
N GLY A 715 19.35 -27.92 -5.10
CA GLY A 715 18.07 -27.49 -4.52
C GLY A 715 17.76 -26.00 -4.69
N ALA A 716 18.62 -25.24 -5.37
CA ALA A 716 18.34 -23.84 -5.71
C ALA A 716 17.18 -23.75 -6.71
N TRP A 717 16.32 -22.74 -6.57
CA TRP A 717 15.21 -22.51 -7.50
C TRP A 717 14.84 -21.03 -7.55
N ARG A 718 14.19 -20.62 -8.64
CA ARG A 718 13.78 -19.24 -8.89
C ARG A 718 12.40 -19.19 -9.54
N VAL A 719 11.63 -18.16 -9.19
CA VAL A 719 10.42 -17.79 -9.94
C VAL A 719 10.88 -16.99 -11.15
N GLU A 720 10.60 -17.48 -12.34
CA GLU A 720 11.04 -16.85 -13.60
C GLU A 720 9.97 -15.93 -14.16
N ARG A 721 8.70 -16.34 -14.08
CA ARG A 721 7.57 -15.61 -14.67
C ARG A 721 6.29 -15.77 -13.85
N MET A 722 5.50 -14.71 -13.78
CA MET A 722 4.19 -14.65 -13.15
C MET A 722 3.17 -14.05 -14.12
N VAL A 723 2.18 -14.84 -14.54
CA VAL A 723 1.09 -14.38 -15.40
C VAL A 723 -0.16 -14.22 -14.56
N CYS A 724 -0.71 -13.01 -14.51
CA CYS A 724 -1.89 -12.66 -13.73
C CYS A 724 -3.06 -12.31 -14.64
N ALA A 725 -4.24 -12.87 -14.35
CA ALA A 725 -5.51 -12.47 -14.97
C ALA A 725 -6.49 -12.01 -13.88
N ALA A 726 -7.12 -10.85 -14.08
CA ALA A 726 -8.03 -10.26 -13.12
C ALA A 726 -9.38 -9.86 -13.75
N ASP A 727 -10.46 -10.15 -13.03
CA ASP A 727 -11.80 -9.60 -13.30
C ASP A 727 -12.26 -8.81 -12.06
N CYS A 728 -12.32 -7.49 -12.20
CA CYS A 728 -12.82 -6.58 -11.18
C CYS A 728 -14.08 -5.82 -11.63
N GLY A 729 -14.87 -6.37 -12.55
CA GLY A 729 -16.04 -5.68 -13.08
C GLY A 729 -15.66 -4.51 -13.99
N THR A 730 -16.44 -3.44 -13.95
CA THR A 730 -16.16 -2.23 -14.71
C THR A 730 -14.86 -1.59 -14.21
N VAL A 731 -13.86 -1.54 -15.08
CA VAL A 731 -12.54 -0.98 -14.78
C VAL A 731 -12.58 0.55 -14.95
N VAL A 732 -12.16 1.29 -13.93
CA VAL A 732 -12.07 2.77 -14.03
C VAL A 732 -10.82 3.19 -14.81
N ASN A 733 -9.64 2.73 -14.38
CA ASN A 733 -8.36 2.96 -15.06
C ASN A 733 -7.64 1.61 -15.24
N PRO A 734 -7.56 1.05 -16.47
CA PRO A 734 -6.94 -0.25 -16.72
C PRO A 734 -5.47 -0.34 -16.32
N ASP A 735 -4.65 0.67 -16.64
CA ASP A 735 -3.22 0.64 -16.28
C ASP A 735 -3.02 0.64 -14.76
N ALA A 736 -3.84 1.38 -14.00
CA ALA A 736 -3.78 1.38 -12.54
C ALA A 736 -4.12 -0.01 -11.96
N VAL A 737 -5.07 -0.74 -12.55
CA VAL A 737 -5.37 -2.12 -12.13
C VAL A 737 -4.19 -3.04 -12.44
N CYS A 738 -3.59 -2.95 -13.63
CA CYS A 738 -2.39 -3.71 -13.97
C CYS A 738 -1.23 -3.41 -13.01
N ALA A 739 -1.00 -2.13 -12.67
CA ALA A 739 0.01 -1.73 -11.69
C ALA A 739 -0.24 -2.34 -10.30
N GLN A 740 -1.50 -2.43 -9.87
CA GLN A 740 -1.85 -3.10 -8.62
C GLN A 740 -1.61 -4.61 -8.68
N MET A 741 -1.89 -5.26 -9.81
CA MET A 741 -1.60 -6.68 -9.98
C MET A 741 -0.09 -6.96 -9.99
N GLU A 742 0.70 -6.18 -10.72
CA GLU A 742 2.16 -6.27 -10.73
C GLU A 742 2.73 -6.10 -9.31
N GLY A 743 2.29 -5.05 -8.60
CA GLY A 743 2.71 -4.80 -7.22
C GLY A 743 2.26 -5.87 -6.23
N ALA A 744 1.08 -6.45 -6.42
CA ALA A 744 0.55 -7.53 -5.59
C ALA A 744 1.37 -8.82 -5.76
N VAL A 745 1.86 -9.11 -6.97
CA VAL A 745 2.78 -10.23 -7.21
C VAL A 745 4.08 -10.03 -6.44
N VAL A 746 4.74 -8.88 -6.55
CA VAL A 746 6.01 -8.60 -5.83
C VAL A 746 5.81 -8.64 -4.30
N PHE A 747 4.71 -8.06 -3.81
CA PHE A 747 4.38 -8.07 -2.39
C PHE A 747 4.09 -9.49 -1.88
N GLY A 748 3.30 -10.26 -2.64
CA GLY A 748 3.00 -11.67 -2.34
C GLY A 748 4.24 -12.56 -2.38
N LEU A 749 5.14 -12.35 -3.33
CA LEU A 749 6.42 -13.08 -3.42
C LEU A 749 7.33 -12.77 -2.23
N SER A 750 7.41 -11.51 -1.79
CA SER A 750 8.17 -11.18 -0.58
C SER A 750 7.69 -12.00 0.63
N ALA A 751 6.37 -12.11 0.80
CA ALA A 751 5.76 -12.89 1.86
C ALA A 751 5.94 -14.40 1.66
N ALA A 752 5.76 -14.90 0.44
CA ALA A 752 5.82 -16.33 0.15
C ALA A 752 7.25 -16.88 0.21
N LEU A 753 8.25 -16.11 -0.22
CA LEU A 753 9.62 -16.56 -0.32
C LEU A 753 10.41 -16.36 0.96
N HIS A 754 10.17 -15.27 1.71
CA HIS A 754 11.04 -14.86 2.82
C HIS A 754 10.31 -14.45 4.11
N GLY A 755 9.09 -13.93 3.99
CA GLY A 755 8.43 -13.26 5.12
C GLY A 755 8.14 -14.19 6.30
N GLU A 756 8.76 -13.91 7.45
CA GLU A 756 8.50 -14.59 8.72
C GLU A 756 8.88 -13.67 9.89
N ILE A 757 7.94 -13.40 10.79
CA ILE A 757 8.22 -12.83 12.10
C ILE A 757 8.29 -13.96 13.12
N THR A 758 9.41 -14.03 13.83
CA THR A 758 9.66 -15.04 14.86
C THR A 758 9.81 -14.43 16.23
N LEU A 759 9.37 -15.17 17.25
CA LEU A 759 9.48 -14.79 18.64
C LEU A 759 10.46 -15.71 19.37
N ARG A 760 11.25 -15.11 20.27
CA ARG A 760 12.07 -15.78 21.27
C ARG A 760 11.85 -15.12 22.62
N GLU A 761 11.47 -15.88 23.63
CA GLU A 761 11.12 -15.42 24.97
C GLU A 761 10.07 -14.28 24.94
N GLY A 762 9.15 -14.35 23.97
CA GLY A 762 8.12 -13.35 23.73
C GLY A 762 8.56 -12.08 23.00
N ALA A 763 9.84 -11.95 22.68
CA ALA A 763 10.39 -10.81 21.93
C ALA A 763 10.54 -11.13 20.45
N VAL A 764 10.23 -10.15 19.59
CA VAL A 764 10.42 -10.28 18.14
C VAL A 764 11.90 -10.19 17.78
N VAL A 765 12.37 -11.18 17.02
CA VAL A 765 13.78 -11.31 16.64
C VAL A 765 14.16 -10.27 15.56
N GLN A 766 13.32 -10.14 14.54
CA GLN A 766 13.59 -9.29 13.37
C GLN A 766 13.60 -7.80 13.72
N SER A 767 14.43 -7.03 13.03
CA SER A 767 14.69 -5.62 13.34
C SER A 767 14.97 -4.73 12.13
N GLY A 768 15.25 -5.31 10.96
CA GLY A 768 15.57 -4.57 9.74
C GLY A 768 15.27 -5.37 8.47
N PHE A 769 15.76 -4.88 7.32
CA PHE A 769 15.59 -5.58 6.05
C PHE A 769 16.67 -6.64 5.79
N GLU A 770 17.70 -6.69 6.64
CA GLU A 770 18.71 -7.77 6.63
C GLU A 770 18.13 -9.08 7.18
N ASP A 771 17.36 -9.02 8.28
CA ASP A 771 16.77 -10.16 8.96
C ASP A 771 15.27 -10.37 8.66
N TYR A 772 14.61 -9.39 8.04
CA TYR A 772 13.29 -9.51 7.41
C TYR A 772 13.35 -9.08 5.92
N PRO A 773 13.94 -9.89 5.03
CA PRO A 773 14.13 -9.49 3.65
C PRO A 773 12.80 -9.41 2.89
N ILE A 774 12.70 -8.38 2.06
CA ILE A 774 11.62 -8.22 1.06
C ILE A 774 12.22 -8.36 -0.34
N LEU A 775 11.39 -8.70 -1.32
CA LEU A 775 11.86 -8.97 -2.68
C LEU A 775 12.61 -7.77 -3.25
N ARG A 776 13.81 -8.01 -3.80
CA ARG A 776 14.60 -7.00 -4.50
C ARG A 776 14.29 -7.01 -5.99
N MET A 777 14.75 -5.98 -6.70
CA MET A 777 14.55 -5.87 -8.15
C MET A 777 15.16 -7.06 -8.91
N ARG A 778 16.39 -7.49 -8.54
CA ARG A 778 17.06 -8.66 -9.14
C ARG A 778 16.29 -9.98 -9.01
N ASP A 779 15.47 -10.10 -7.97
CA ASP A 779 14.70 -11.30 -7.66
C ASP A 779 13.26 -11.21 -8.19
N THR A 780 12.90 -10.08 -8.82
CA THR A 780 11.58 -9.90 -9.40
C THR A 780 11.47 -10.66 -10.72
N PRO A 781 10.50 -11.59 -10.87
CA PRO A 781 10.29 -12.31 -12.12
C PRO A 781 9.77 -11.38 -13.23
N GLU A 782 9.69 -11.91 -14.44
CA GLU A 782 8.81 -11.30 -15.45
C GLU A 782 7.36 -11.35 -14.95
N ILE A 783 6.63 -10.24 -15.07
CA ILE A 783 5.24 -10.15 -14.60
C ILE A 783 4.36 -9.61 -15.71
N GLU A 784 3.26 -10.33 -15.97
CA GLU A 784 2.21 -9.90 -16.88
C GLU A 784 0.88 -9.76 -16.13
N ALA A 785 0.13 -8.71 -16.45
CA ALA A 785 -1.20 -8.48 -15.92
C ALA A 785 -2.21 -8.31 -17.06
N HIS A 786 -3.21 -9.19 -17.08
CA HIS A 786 -4.27 -9.25 -18.08
C HIS A 786 -5.62 -9.01 -17.41
N LEU A 787 -6.51 -8.29 -18.08
CA LEU A 787 -7.85 -7.97 -17.54
C LEU A 787 -8.92 -8.71 -18.35
N VAL A 788 -9.83 -9.39 -17.66
CA VAL A 788 -11.04 -9.94 -18.26
C VAL A 788 -12.04 -8.79 -18.46
N PRO A 789 -12.53 -8.54 -19.68
CA PRO A 789 -13.56 -7.53 -19.92
C PRO A 789 -14.83 -7.85 -19.13
N SER A 790 -15.37 -6.85 -18.42
CA SER A 790 -16.56 -7.02 -17.59
C SER A 790 -17.35 -5.72 -17.47
N HIS A 791 -18.68 -5.86 -17.42
CA HIS A 791 -19.63 -4.76 -17.18
C HIS A 791 -20.32 -4.87 -15.82
N ALA A 792 -19.87 -5.80 -14.97
CA ALA A 792 -20.36 -5.91 -13.60
C ALA A 792 -20.01 -4.64 -12.80
N HIS A 793 -20.65 -4.47 -11.65
CA HIS A 793 -20.26 -3.45 -10.69
C HIS A 793 -18.76 -3.56 -10.36
N PRO A 794 -18.00 -2.45 -10.24
CA PRO A 794 -16.59 -2.51 -9.88
C PRO A 794 -16.33 -3.29 -8.59
N GLY A 795 -15.31 -4.14 -8.63
CA GLY A 795 -14.71 -4.84 -7.50
C GLY A 795 -13.46 -4.12 -6.98
N GLY A 796 -12.84 -4.69 -5.96
CA GLY A 796 -11.62 -4.14 -5.35
C GLY A 796 -10.37 -4.61 -6.09
N VAL A 797 -9.30 -3.82 -6.11
CA VAL A 797 -8.05 -4.22 -6.81
C VAL A 797 -6.79 -4.10 -5.95
N GLY A 798 -6.90 -3.44 -4.78
CA GLY A 798 -5.74 -3.24 -3.90
C GLY A 798 -5.21 -4.54 -3.31
N GLU A 799 -6.06 -5.51 -3.01
CA GLU A 799 -5.71 -6.75 -2.31
C GLU A 799 -5.83 -8.04 -3.14
N PRO A 800 -6.80 -8.20 -4.05
CA PRO A 800 -7.08 -9.49 -4.71
C PRO A 800 -5.94 -10.13 -5.52
N GLY A 801 -4.92 -9.37 -5.89
CA GLY A 801 -3.74 -9.92 -6.58
C GLY A 801 -2.78 -10.70 -5.66
N VAL A 802 -2.86 -10.54 -4.34
CA VAL A 802 -1.90 -11.17 -3.40
C VAL A 802 -2.23 -12.65 -3.14
N PRO A 803 -3.49 -13.06 -2.90
CA PRO A 803 -3.80 -14.43 -2.48
C PRO A 803 -3.31 -15.54 -3.43
N PRO A 804 -3.43 -15.43 -4.78
CA PRO A 804 -3.00 -16.52 -5.66
C PRO A 804 -1.48 -16.72 -5.79
N VAL A 805 -0.66 -15.78 -5.30
CA VAL A 805 0.80 -15.78 -5.53
C VAL A 805 1.47 -17.01 -4.90
N ALA A 806 1.35 -17.16 -3.57
CA ALA A 806 2.00 -18.25 -2.83
C ALA A 806 1.60 -19.66 -3.34
N PRO A 807 0.31 -19.98 -3.55
CA PRO A 807 -0.06 -21.29 -4.07
C PRO A 807 0.37 -21.52 -5.52
N ALA A 808 0.33 -20.52 -6.40
CA ALA A 808 0.81 -20.67 -7.77
C ALA A 808 2.30 -21.07 -7.78
N VAL A 809 3.13 -20.38 -6.97
CA VAL A 809 4.57 -20.69 -6.84
C VAL A 809 4.81 -22.05 -6.20
N ALA A 810 4.11 -22.39 -5.11
CA ALA A 810 4.28 -23.69 -4.44
C ALA A 810 3.89 -24.87 -5.36
N ASN A 811 2.81 -24.71 -6.13
CA ASN A 811 2.39 -25.70 -7.13
C ASN A 811 3.41 -25.81 -8.28
N ALA A 812 3.98 -24.70 -8.72
CA ALA A 812 5.02 -24.69 -9.76
C ALA A 812 6.30 -25.38 -9.29
N LEU A 813 6.70 -25.15 -8.03
CA LEU A 813 7.84 -25.80 -7.40
C LEU A 813 7.63 -27.31 -7.29
N PHE A 814 6.42 -27.75 -6.92
CA PHE A 814 6.08 -29.17 -6.96
C PHE A 814 6.17 -29.74 -8.38
N ALA A 815 5.63 -29.04 -9.38
CA ALA A 815 5.69 -29.50 -10.77
C ALA A 815 7.15 -29.62 -11.27
N ALA A 816 8.05 -28.75 -10.80
CA ALA A 816 9.46 -28.77 -11.16
C ALA A 816 10.28 -29.85 -10.42
N THR A 817 9.93 -30.16 -9.16
CA THR A 817 10.79 -30.94 -8.25
C THR A 817 10.16 -32.23 -7.70
N GLY A 818 8.85 -32.39 -7.80
CA GLY A 818 8.09 -33.45 -7.12
C GLY A 818 7.91 -33.25 -5.61
N ARG A 819 8.47 -32.19 -5.00
CA ARG A 819 8.38 -31.95 -3.55
C ARG A 819 7.24 -31.00 -3.22
N ARG A 820 6.31 -31.44 -2.36
CA ARG A 820 5.22 -30.59 -1.84
C ARG A 820 5.74 -29.74 -0.68
N VAL A 821 5.52 -28.44 -0.76
CA VAL A 821 5.81 -27.49 0.32
C VAL A 821 4.49 -27.01 0.92
N ARG A 822 4.32 -27.20 2.24
CA ARG A 822 3.07 -26.88 2.94
C ARG A 822 3.23 -25.82 4.03
N ARG A 823 4.43 -25.26 4.19
CA ARG A 823 4.72 -24.20 5.15
C ARG A 823 5.37 -23.03 4.42
N LEU A 824 4.93 -21.81 4.74
CA LEU A 824 5.62 -20.59 4.35
C LEU A 824 6.60 -20.14 5.44
N PRO A 825 7.71 -19.48 5.08
CA PRO A 825 8.12 -19.12 3.72
C PRO A 825 8.80 -20.28 2.96
N LEU A 826 8.70 -20.27 1.62
CA LEU A 826 9.10 -21.37 0.72
C LEU A 826 10.63 -21.57 0.62
N GLN A 827 11.44 -20.51 0.75
CA GLN A 827 12.91 -20.64 0.66
C GLN A 827 13.53 -21.30 1.90
N HIS A 828 12.76 -21.42 3.00
CA HIS A 828 13.24 -22.06 4.23
C HIS A 828 12.90 -23.56 4.30
N GLN A 829 12.36 -24.14 3.22
CA GLN A 829 11.80 -25.50 3.19
C GLN A 829 12.67 -26.48 2.43
#